data_AF-A0A3Q9GLR4-F1
#
_entry.id   AF-A0A3Q9GLR4-F1
#
_cell.length_a   1.000
_cell.length_b   1.000
_cell.length_c   1.000
_cell.angle_alpha   90.00
_cell.angle_beta   90.00
_cell.angle_gamma   90.00
#
_symmetry.space_group_name_H-M   'P 1'
#
loop_
_entity.id
_entity.type
_entity.pdbx_description
1 polymer ?
#
loop_
_entity_poly.entity_id
_entity_poly.type
_entity_poly.pdbx_seq_one_letter_code
_entity_poly.pdbx_strand_id
1 'polypeptide(L)'
;MSYGLRTPRPVSAKGGGQANKEPAHRPGPRQRTARSTMADHGGYIRGLDGLRALAVTAVIAYHVFPGVVQGGFLGVDVFFVISGFLITTLLLREEREHGYINLKAFWQRRIRRLIPALVALILMVVPSALLIHRDLLVGVRRQVAGALTFSTNWLEIAHGSSYFDQTTPNLFKNFWSLAIEEQFYLFWPLIMLVVLALMPNWRARLALASALALTSGGLMMVLYNGKNLTTLYYGTHTHMFGLAIGIGLAFLWADPDGSVLARESWRRYHSWCGWAALAVLLGFMFAMPDTGPWAYMGGMFLASLLAAVVIAATIAPGSVLGLIGDSCALRWIGTRSYGLYLWHWPILVMAAVAFPTAFGSLAYALRSLLALALTAAICEMSYRYLETPVRRHGIRASGMWAYDVVRRSVAGKVASGVVAAALVVTLVGLIVAPAKSQTQLMIERHEGLTSESVGESVGGDASSETEESAAAAESARAPAELSPDLDASMPKWPEVTAIGDSMVVASKTGLEHAMPGMGFVARSNLKWSDALGVVNNALAKGAIGRAVIVHYGTNAGVPDEREVRKVIDALGPDRMVLLVNLYSASTFIGEANASLAKVADEYANVMLVDWHAAAAANPDLLQVDATHTSIAGANFYGNLMKESLEKFSAELKLKKEA
;
A
#
# COMPACT_ATOMS: atom_id res chain seq x y z
N MET A 1 -30.35 31.99 -7.48
CA MET A 1 -30.92 32.75 -8.62
C MET A 1 -30.98 31.83 -9.82
N SER A 2 -32.20 31.59 -10.30
CA SER A 2 -32.54 30.68 -11.40
C SER A 2 -32.06 31.21 -12.74
N TYR A 3 -31.41 30.39 -13.57
CA TYR A 3 -31.33 30.60 -15.01
C TYR A 3 -31.42 29.27 -15.74
N GLY A 4 -32.61 29.01 -16.28
CA GLY A 4 -32.85 27.99 -17.30
C GLY A 4 -32.48 28.51 -18.68
N LEU A 5 -32.13 27.59 -19.58
CA LEU A 5 -32.00 27.86 -21.00
C LEU A 5 -32.81 26.82 -21.77
N ARG A 6 -33.98 27.27 -22.26
CA ARG A 6 -34.78 26.59 -23.27
C ARG A 6 -34.19 26.89 -24.65
N THR A 7 -33.97 25.86 -25.46
CA THR A 7 -33.69 25.99 -26.89
C THR A 7 -35.00 26.15 -27.68
N PRO A 8 -35.06 26.99 -28.74
CA PRO A 8 -36.27 27.19 -29.53
C PRO A 8 -36.50 26.08 -30.57
N ARG A 9 -37.77 25.68 -30.75
CA ARG A 9 -38.26 24.87 -31.88
C ARG A 9 -38.55 25.79 -33.07
N PRO A 10 -38.39 25.34 -34.33
CA PRO A 10 -38.80 26.11 -35.49
C PRO A 10 -40.31 26.01 -35.73
N VAL A 11 -40.85 27.11 -36.27
CA VAL A 11 -42.24 27.37 -36.63
C VAL A 11 -42.58 26.66 -37.95
N SER A 12 -43.75 26.01 -38.03
CA SER A 12 -44.35 25.55 -39.29
C SER A 12 -45.59 26.39 -39.61
N ALA A 13 -45.62 26.95 -40.81
CA ALA A 13 -46.72 27.75 -41.35
C ALA A 13 -47.93 26.90 -41.75
N LYS A 14 -49.12 27.55 -41.74
CA LYS A 14 -50.41 27.03 -42.20
C LYS A 14 -50.52 27.09 -43.73
N GLY A 15 -51.19 26.09 -44.31
CA GLY A 15 -51.79 26.13 -45.65
C GLY A 15 -52.82 25.01 -45.78
N GLY A 16 -54.08 25.36 -46.07
CA GLY A 16 -55.21 24.42 -46.21
C GLY A 16 -55.43 23.94 -47.65
N GLY A 17 -56.20 22.85 -47.81
CA GLY A 17 -56.67 22.38 -49.12
C GLY A 17 -57.18 20.94 -49.14
N GLN A 18 -58.51 20.80 -49.12
CA GLN A 18 -59.44 19.71 -49.50
C GLN A 18 -58.96 18.31 -49.96
N ALA A 19 -59.53 17.30 -49.26
CA ALA A 19 -60.24 16.10 -49.73
C ALA A 19 -59.74 15.28 -50.95
N ASN A 20 -59.34 14.03 -50.69
CA ASN A 20 -59.83 12.87 -51.47
C ASN A 20 -59.83 11.58 -50.62
N LYS A 21 -60.83 10.72 -50.84
CA LYS A 21 -61.14 9.47 -50.08
C LYS A 21 -60.50 8.23 -50.74
N GLU A 22 -60.37 7.18 -49.91
CA GLU A 22 -60.05 5.74 -50.15
C GLU A 22 -58.57 5.28 -50.07
N PRO A 23 -58.30 4.01 -49.66
CA PRO A 23 -58.76 3.34 -48.44
C PRO A 23 -57.59 2.90 -47.53
N ALA A 24 -57.91 2.59 -46.28
CA ALA A 24 -56.98 2.32 -45.20
C ALA A 24 -56.14 1.04 -45.38
N HIS A 25 -54.85 1.21 -45.67
CA HIS A 25 -53.85 0.16 -45.48
C HIS A 25 -53.54 0.04 -43.98
N ARG A 26 -54.05 -0.99 -43.32
CA ARG A 26 -53.69 -1.34 -41.94
C ARG A 26 -52.18 -1.68 -41.88
N PRO A 27 -51.35 -0.97 -41.11
CA PRO A 27 -50.04 -1.49 -40.75
C PRO A 27 -50.26 -2.59 -39.71
N GLY A 28 -49.79 -3.80 -40.00
CA GLY A 28 -49.75 -4.90 -39.04
C GLY A 28 -49.02 -4.50 -37.75
N PRO A 29 -49.27 -5.22 -36.63
CA PRO A 29 -48.70 -4.87 -35.35
C PRO A 29 -47.18 -4.96 -35.44
N ARG A 30 -46.49 -3.81 -35.49
CA ARG A 30 -45.07 -3.74 -35.19
C ARG A 30 -44.91 -4.27 -33.76
N GLN A 31 -44.40 -5.50 -33.66
CA GLN A 31 -43.88 -6.06 -32.43
C GLN A 31 -43.01 -4.99 -31.77
N ARG A 32 -43.40 -4.55 -30.57
CA ARG A 32 -42.55 -3.78 -29.67
C ARG A 32 -41.37 -4.70 -29.33
N THR A 33 -40.32 -4.64 -30.13
CA THR A 33 -39.02 -5.24 -29.82
C THR A 33 -38.59 -4.75 -28.46
N ALA A 34 -38.13 -5.69 -27.63
CA ALA A 34 -37.72 -5.50 -26.26
C ALA A 34 -36.93 -4.21 -26.08
N ARG A 35 -37.37 -3.38 -25.12
CA ARG A 35 -36.62 -2.21 -24.66
C ARG A 35 -35.22 -2.69 -24.25
N SER A 36 -34.21 -2.11 -24.90
CA SER A 36 -32.79 -2.22 -24.56
C SER A 36 -32.57 -2.24 -23.04
N THR A 37 -31.85 -3.25 -22.56
CA THR A 37 -31.35 -3.36 -21.17
C THR A 37 -30.34 -2.26 -20.81
N MET A 38 -29.99 -1.39 -21.78
CA MET A 38 -29.19 -0.18 -21.59
C MET A 38 -30.02 1.10 -21.77
N ALA A 39 -31.19 1.19 -21.14
CA ALA A 39 -32.00 2.41 -21.16
C ALA A 39 -31.51 3.45 -20.12
N ASP A 40 -30.87 4.50 -20.66
CA ASP A 40 -30.87 5.92 -20.29
C ASP A 40 -29.90 6.47 -19.21
N HIS A 41 -29.36 7.67 -19.50
CA HIS A 41 -28.41 8.57 -18.79
C HIS A 41 -26.91 8.55 -19.21
N GLY A 42 -26.62 8.69 -20.50
CA GLY A 42 -25.37 9.33 -20.99
C GLY A 42 -24.04 8.76 -20.47
N GLY A 43 -23.96 7.43 -20.30
CA GLY A 43 -22.74 6.74 -19.87
C GLY A 43 -22.57 6.55 -18.35
N TYR A 44 -23.48 7.06 -17.51
CA TYR A 44 -23.47 6.80 -16.07
C TYR A 44 -24.15 5.45 -15.74
N ILE A 45 -23.47 4.59 -14.96
CA ILE A 45 -24.01 3.30 -14.50
C ILE A 45 -24.27 3.42 -12.99
N ARG A 46 -25.55 3.36 -12.62
CA ARG A 46 -26.03 3.45 -11.23
C ARG A 46 -25.44 2.34 -10.37
N GLY A 47 -25.23 2.61 -9.08
CA GLY A 47 -24.69 1.68 -8.09
C GLY A 47 -23.17 1.52 -8.09
N LEU A 48 -22.46 1.77 -9.21
CA LEU A 48 -21.00 1.60 -9.28
C LEU A 48 -20.22 2.58 -8.39
N ASP A 49 -20.75 3.76 -8.12
CA ASP A 49 -20.10 4.70 -7.20
C ASP A 49 -20.02 4.12 -5.78
N GLY A 50 -21.00 3.31 -5.37
CA GLY A 50 -20.94 2.61 -4.08
C GLY A 50 -19.81 1.58 -4.00
N LEU A 51 -19.54 0.87 -5.09
CA LEU A 51 -18.41 -0.07 -5.16
C LEU A 51 -17.07 0.66 -5.14
N ARG A 52 -16.96 1.80 -5.81
CA ARG A 52 -15.77 2.67 -5.70
C ARG A 52 -15.59 3.22 -4.29
N ALA A 53 -16.69 3.57 -3.62
CA ALA A 53 -16.66 4.04 -2.24
C ALA A 53 -16.17 2.94 -1.29
N LEU A 54 -16.67 1.71 -1.45
CA LEU A 54 -16.17 0.55 -0.71
C LEU A 54 -14.66 0.36 -0.94
N ALA A 55 -14.24 0.33 -2.20
CA ALA A 55 -12.85 0.10 -2.60
C ALA A 55 -11.88 1.14 -2.01
N VAL A 56 -12.18 2.45 -2.16
CA VAL A 56 -11.30 3.50 -1.61
C VAL A 56 -11.30 3.50 -0.09
N THR A 57 -12.45 3.22 0.54
CA THR A 57 -12.54 3.19 2.01
C THR A 57 -11.74 2.02 2.56
N ALA A 58 -11.77 0.85 1.92
CA ALA A 58 -10.97 -0.30 2.31
C ALA A 58 -9.46 0.00 2.22
N VAL A 59 -9.00 0.63 1.13
CA VAL A 59 -7.59 1.03 0.98
C VAL A 59 -7.19 2.05 2.04
N ILE A 60 -8.02 3.06 2.29
CA ILE A 60 -7.73 4.07 3.30
C ILE A 60 -7.68 3.45 4.70
N ALA A 61 -8.62 2.57 5.03
CA ALA A 61 -8.66 1.89 6.32
C ALA A 61 -7.44 0.98 6.54
N TYR A 62 -6.97 0.29 5.49
CA TYR A 62 -5.74 -0.51 5.53
C TYR A 62 -4.52 0.32 5.93
N HIS A 63 -4.39 1.56 5.43
CA HIS A 63 -3.27 2.44 5.79
C HIS A 63 -3.42 3.14 7.15
N VAL A 64 -4.64 3.35 7.62
CA VAL A 64 -4.91 4.09 8.86
C VAL A 64 -4.90 3.18 10.08
N PHE A 65 -5.48 1.98 9.96
CA PHE A 65 -5.62 1.01 11.04
C PHE A 65 -4.91 -0.30 10.67
N PRO A 66 -3.56 -0.29 10.58
CA PRO A 66 -2.80 -1.49 10.28
C PRO A 66 -3.10 -2.55 11.35
N GLY A 67 -3.52 -3.74 10.90
CA GLY A 67 -3.91 -4.86 11.76
C GLY A 67 -5.42 -5.11 11.89
N VAL A 68 -6.28 -4.12 11.66
CA VAL A 68 -7.75 -4.31 11.67
C VAL A 68 -8.26 -4.71 10.29
N VAL A 69 -7.82 -4.01 9.24
CA VAL A 69 -8.27 -4.24 7.85
C VAL A 69 -7.08 -4.73 7.01
N GLN A 70 -6.56 -5.90 7.35
CA GLN A 70 -5.33 -6.46 6.77
C GLN A 70 -5.41 -6.63 5.26
N GLY A 71 -6.58 -7.01 4.75
CA GLY A 71 -6.86 -7.23 3.33
C GLY A 71 -7.42 -6.01 2.60
N GLY A 72 -7.40 -4.80 3.20
CA GLY A 72 -7.98 -3.62 2.56
C GLY A 72 -7.25 -3.19 1.28
N PHE A 73 -6.03 -3.67 1.04
CA PHE A 73 -5.32 -3.54 -0.23
C PHE A 73 -6.11 -4.11 -1.43
N LEU A 74 -6.99 -5.09 -1.19
CA LEU A 74 -7.89 -5.65 -2.22
C LEU A 74 -8.88 -4.63 -2.79
N GLY A 75 -9.04 -3.46 -2.16
CA GLY A 75 -9.76 -2.36 -2.77
C GLY A 75 -9.15 -1.94 -4.11
N VAL A 76 -7.83 -2.10 -4.31
CA VAL A 76 -7.17 -1.86 -5.60
C VAL A 76 -7.62 -2.87 -6.66
N ASP A 77 -7.70 -4.16 -6.33
CA ASP A 77 -8.24 -5.19 -7.22
C ASP A 77 -9.68 -4.88 -7.65
N VAL A 78 -10.52 -4.43 -6.70
CA VAL A 78 -11.88 -3.99 -6.99
C VAL A 78 -11.88 -2.80 -7.97
N PHE A 79 -10.96 -1.84 -7.81
CA PHE A 79 -10.80 -0.75 -8.78
C PHE A 79 -10.42 -1.26 -10.17
N PHE A 80 -9.46 -2.19 -10.28
CA PHE A 80 -9.09 -2.79 -11.55
C PHE A 80 -10.28 -3.47 -12.24
N VAL A 81 -11.10 -4.24 -11.52
CA VAL A 81 -12.30 -4.87 -12.11
C VAL A 81 -13.31 -3.82 -12.56
N ILE A 82 -13.56 -2.77 -11.76
CA ILE A 82 -14.44 -1.66 -12.13
C ILE A 82 -13.92 -0.94 -13.39
N SER A 83 -12.62 -0.71 -13.47
CA SER A 83 -11.94 -0.01 -14.56
C SER A 83 -12.03 -0.82 -15.86
N GLY A 84 -11.72 -2.13 -15.81
CA GLY A 84 -11.90 -3.05 -16.92
C GLY A 84 -13.34 -3.09 -17.44
N PHE A 85 -14.30 -3.17 -16.52
CA PHE A 85 -15.73 -3.19 -16.85
C PHE A 85 -16.21 -1.88 -17.48
N LEU A 86 -15.94 -0.75 -16.83
CA LEU A 86 -16.48 0.54 -17.23
C LEU A 86 -15.87 1.04 -18.54
N ILE A 87 -14.55 0.96 -18.71
CA ILE A 87 -13.90 1.46 -19.93
C ILE A 87 -14.37 0.64 -21.14
N THR A 88 -14.35 -0.68 -21.03
CA THR A 88 -14.79 -1.58 -22.12
C THR A 88 -16.25 -1.34 -22.48
N THR A 89 -17.12 -1.19 -21.47
CA THR A 89 -18.53 -0.85 -21.70
C THR A 89 -18.69 0.49 -22.43
N LEU A 90 -17.95 1.53 -22.03
CA LEU A 90 -18.04 2.84 -22.65
C LEU A 90 -17.62 2.79 -24.13
N LEU A 91 -16.55 2.05 -24.45
CA LEU A 91 -16.07 1.86 -25.82
C LEU A 91 -17.08 1.07 -26.68
N LEU A 92 -17.64 -0.01 -26.13
CA LEU A 92 -18.68 -0.81 -26.79
C LEU A 92 -19.95 0.01 -27.07
N ARG A 93 -20.33 0.92 -26.16
CA ARG A 93 -21.47 1.82 -26.36
C ARG A 93 -21.21 2.85 -27.44
N GLU A 94 -20.05 3.51 -27.41
CA GLU A 94 -19.68 4.52 -28.42
C GLU A 94 -19.66 3.90 -29.83
N GLU A 95 -19.11 2.68 -29.96
CA GLU A 95 -19.11 1.95 -31.23
C GLU A 95 -20.53 1.57 -31.69
N ARG A 96 -21.40 1.09 -30.80
CA ARG A 96 -22.79 0.78 -31.17
C ARG A 96 -23.62 2.00 -31.55
N GLU A 97 -23.40 3.13 -30.87
CA GLU A 97 -24.16 4.36 -31.08
C GLU A 97 -23.68 5.14 -32.31
N HIS A 98 -22.39 5.11 -32.62
CA HIS A 98 -21.78 5.95 -33.67
C HIS A 98 -21.13 5.18 -34.81
N GLY A 99 -20.93 3.86 -34.68
CA GLY A 99 -20.22 3.02 -35.65
C GLY A 99 -18.69 3.13 -35.59
N TYR A 100 -18.14 3.91 -34.64
CA TYR A 100 -16.69 4.08 -34.45
C TYR A 100 -16.37 4.51 -33.02
N ILE A 101 -15.11 4.32 -32.61
CA ILE A 101 -14.59 4.77 -31.31
C ILE A 101 -13.78 6.06 -31.50
N ASN A 102 -14.12 7.11 -30.76
CA ASN A 102 -13.41 8.40 -30.84
C ASN A 102 -12.28 8.47 -29.80
N LEU A 103 -11.11 7.92 -30.17
CA LEU A 103 -9.93 7.85 -29.30
C LEU A 103 -9.49 9.22 -28.76
N LYS A 104 -9.49 10.26 -29.62
CA LYS A 104 -9.11 11.61 -29.22
C LYS A 104 -10.05 12.16 -28.14
N ALA A 105 -11.37 12.02 -28.34
CA ALA A 105 -12.34 12.48 -27.35
C ALA A 105 -12.23 11.66 -26.05
N PHE A 106 -11.98 10.34 -26.15
CA PHE A 106 -11.75 9.48 -25.00
C PHE A 106 -10.57 9.95 -24.15
N TRP A 107 -9.38 10.10 -24.72
CA TRP A 107 -8.19 10.53 -23.98
C TRP A 107 -8.32 11.97 -23.46
N GLN A 108 -8.95 12.88 -24.21
CA GLN A 108 -9.22 14.23 -23.72
C GLN A 108 -10.09 14.25 -22.47
N ARG A 109 -11.12 13.39 -22.39
CA ARG A 109 -11.96 13.24 -21.19
C ARG A 109 -11.14 12.75 -19.99
N ARG A 110 -10.20 11.83 -20.22
CA ARG A 110 -9.31 11.28 -19.17
C ARG A 110 -8.30 12.32 -18.68
N ILE A 111 -7.60 12.99 -19.59
CA ILE A 111 -6.64 14.06 -19.25
C ILE A 111 -7.31 15.14 -18.39
N ARG A 112 -8.52 15.59 -18.77
CA ARG A 112 -9.28 16.60 -18.01
C ARG A 112 -9.75 16.14 -16.64
N ARG A 113 -9.82 14.82 -16.42
CA ARG A 113 -10.26 14.23 -15.15
C ARG A 113 -9.11 14.00 -14.18
N LEU A 114 -7.93 13.62 -14.68
CA LEU A 114 -6.85 13.07 -13.87
C LEU A 114 -5.72 14.07 -13.62
N ILE A 115 -5.20 14.66 -14.70
CA ILE A 115 -4.00 15.51 -14.66
C ILE A 115 -4.13 16.72 -13.73
N PRO A 116 -5.26 17.46 -13.68
CA PRO A 116 -5.35 18.64 -12.82
C PRO A 116 -5.12 18.33 -11.33
N ALA A 117 -5.75 17.29 -10.81
CA ALA A 117 -5.61 16.90 -9.40
C ALA A 117 -4.20 16.37 -9.11
N LEU A 118 -3.63 15.58 -10.04
CA LEU A 118 -2.25 15.09 -9.93
C LEU A 118 -1.23 16.23 -9.84
N VAL A 119 -1.34 17.23 -10.73
CA VAL A 119 -0.41 18.38 -10.72
C VAL A 119 -0.57 19.20 -9.44
N ALA A 120 -1.81 19.44 -8.99
CA ALA A 120 -2.05 20.14 -7.74
C ALA A 120 -1.50 19.38 -6.52
N LEU A 121 -1.59 18.05 -6.52
CA LEU A 121 -0.98 17.21 -5.50
C LEU A 121 0.52 17.43 -5.44
N ILE A 122 1.24 17.29 -6.56
CA ILE A 122 2.70 17.43 -6.59
C ILE A 122 3.13 18.82 -6.12
N LEU A 123 2.45 19.88 -6.60
CA LEU A 123 2.73 21.26 -6.24
C LEU A 123 2.45 21.59 -4.77
N MET A 124 1.66 20.78 -4.07
CA MET A 124 1.39 20.96 -2.63
C MET A 124 2.28 20.05 -1.77
N VAL A 125 2.42 18.79 -2.17
CA VAL A 125 3.11 17.76 -1.39
C VAL A 125 4.62 17.99 -1.36
N VAL A 126 5.26 18.28 -2.50
CA VAL A 126 6.73 18.44 -2.54
C VAL A 126 7.19 19.66 -1.71
N PRO A 127 6.57 20.85 -1.83
CA PRO A 127 6.90 21.98 -0.95
C PRO A 127 6.62 21.69 0.53
N SER A 128 5.49 21.04 0.85
CA SER A 128 5.15 20.70 2.24
C SER A 128 6.17 19.72 2.84
N ALA A 129 6.59 18.71 2.08
CA ALA A 129 7.62 17.76 2.48
C ALA A 129 8.95 18.47 2.78
N LEU A 130 9.36 19.42 1.94
CA LEU A 130 10.57 20.22 2.15
C LEU A 130 10.53 21.02 3.47
N LEU A 131 9.34 21.52 3.86
CA LEU A 131 9.15 22.28 5.09
C LEU A 131 9.08 21.39 6.34
N ILE A 132 8.63 20.15 6.20
CA ILE A 132 8.47 19.21 7.32
C ILE A 132 9.80 18.52 7.63
N HIS A 133 10.37 17.79 6.67
CA HIS A 133 11.60 17.03 6.89
C HIS A 133 12.26 16.63 5.56
N ARG A 134 13.59 16.78 5.46
CA ARG A 134 14.32 16.50 4.21
C ARG A 134 14.23 15.05 3.74
N ASP A 135 14.14 14.10 4.67
CA ASP A 135 14.07 12.67 4.33
C ASP A 135 12.79 12.29 3.58
N LEU A 136 11.71 13.09 3.67
CA LEU A 136 10.52 12.91 2.84
C LEU A 136 10.81 13.11 1.35
N LEU A 137 11.91 13.80 1.01
CA LEU A 137 12.31 14.05 -0.37
C LEU A 137 13.29 13.02 -0.94
N VAL A 138 13.73 12.03 -0.15
CA VAL A 138 14.62 10.97 -0.66
C VAL A 138 13.90 10.23 -1.79
N GLY A 139 14.54 10.16 -2.96
CA GLY A 139 13.97 9.54 -4.15
C GLY A 139 12.81 10.31 -4.81
N VAL A 140 12.47 11.52 -4.36
CA VAL A 140 11.30 12.28 -4.88
C VAL A 140 11.34 12.51 -6.39
N ARG A 141 12.54 12.63 -6.99
CA ARG A 141 12.71 12.78 -8.44
C ARG A 141 12.11 11.60 -9.20
N ARG A 142 12.42 10.38 -8.75
CA ARG A 142 11.91 9.12 -9.32
C ARG A 142 10.41 9.02 -9.11
N GLN A 143 9.93 9.34 -7.91
CA GLN A 143 8.51 9.27 -7.58
C GLN A 143 7.68 10.27 -8.41
N VAL A 144 8.12 11.52 -8.53
CA VAL A 144 7.45 12.57 -9.34
C VAL A 144 7.52 12.25 -10.83
N ALA A 145 8.67 11.75 -11.32
CA ALA A 145 8.78 11.29 -12.70
C ALA A 145 7.75 10.18 -12.97
N GLY A 146 7.76 9.10 -12.16
CA GLY A 146 6.82 7.98 -12.29
C GLY A 146 5.35 8.40 -12.21
N ALA A 147 5.04 9.37 -11.35
CA ALA A 147 3.70 9.92 -11.21
C ALA A 147 3.24 10.65 -12.48
N LEU A 148 4.09 11.52 -13.05
CA LEU A 148 3.76 12.32 -14.24
C LEU A 148 3.74 11.47 -15.52
N THR A 149 4.52 10.40 -15.59
CA THR A 149 4.59 9.49 -16.74
C THR A 149 3.70 8.26 -16.60
N PHE A 150 3.00 8.10 -15.47
CA PHE A 150 2.24 6.88 -15.12
C PHE A 150 3.06 5.60 -15.27
N SER A 151 4.31 5.64 -14.78
CA SER A 151 5.25 4.53 -14.80
C SER A 151 5.82 4.19 -13.42
N THR A 152 5.18 4.65 -12.33
CA THR A 152 5.62 4.37 -10.96
C THR A 152 5.83 2.88 -10.73
N ASN A 153 4.92 2.02 -11.18
CA ASN A 153 5.05 0.58 -11.00
C ASN A 153 6.36 0.02 -11.59
N TRP A 154 6.73 0.42 -12.80
CA TRP A 154 7.97 -0.02 -13.45
C TRP A 154 9.23 0.63 -12.86
N LEU A 155 9.17 1.90 -12.45
CA LEU A 155 10.29 2.58 -11.81
C LEU A 155 10.57 2.02 -10.40
N GLU A 156 9.55 1.57 -9.68
CA GLU A 156 9.72 0.88 -8.40
C GLU A 156 10.25 -0.54 -8.61
N ILE A 157 9.80 -1.27 -9.62
CA ILE A 157 10.38 -2.59 -9.98
C ILE A 157 11.86 -2.45 -10.38
N ALA A 158 12.20 -1.47 -11.20
CA ALA A 158 13.56 -1.27 -11.71
C ALA A 158 14.52 -0.79 -10.62
N HIS A 159 14.03 0.01 -9.67
CA HIS A 159 14.79 0.40 -8.47
C HIS A 159 15.00 -0.78 -7.52
N GLY A 160 14.03 -1.70 -7.49
CA GLY A 160 14.04 -2.85 -6.60
C GLY A 160 13.64 -2.48 -5.17
N SER A 161 13.85 -3.43 -4.26
CA SER A 161 13.64 -3.24 -2.82
C SER A 161 14.92 -3.57 -2.08
N SER A 162 15.78 -2.57 -1.93
CA SER A 162 16.92 -2.65 -1.04
C SER A 162 16.46 -2.59 0.43
N TYR A 163 17.34 -3.02 1.34
CA TYR A 163 17.13 -2.87 2.78
C TYR A 163 16.74 -1.42 3.16
N PHE A 164 17.44 -0.43 2.60
CA PHE A 164 17.24 0.99 2.93
C PHE A 164 15.95 1.60 2.36
N ASP A 165 15.30 0.96 1.37
CA ASP A 165 14.00 1.42 0.87
C ASP A 165 12.90 1.29 1.95
N GLN A 166 13.09 0.40 2.93
CA GLN A 166 12.17 0.25 4.06
C GLN A 166 12.38 1.35 5.12
N THR A 167 13.53 2.00 5.14
CA THR A 167 13.89 3.07 6.09
C THR A 167 13.52 4.48 5.59
N THR A 168 12.91 4.57 4.39
CA THR A 168 12.63 5.85 3.73
C THR A 168 11.13 6.04 3.50
N PRO A 169 10.54 7.16 3.96
CA PRO A 169 9.16 7.47 3.64
C PRO A 169 8.96 7.71 2.13
N ASN A 170 8.04 6.98 1.49
CA ASN A 170 7.71 7.16 0.08
C ASN A 170 6.38 7.94 -0.06
N LEU A 171 6.45 9.18 -0.53
CA LEU A 171 5.30 10.10 -0.61
C LEU A 171 4.24 9.65 -1.62
N PHE A 172 4.63 8.99 -2.71
CA PHE A 172 3.73 8.62 -3.80
C PHE A 172 3.62 7.11 -3.99
N LYS A 173 3.85 6.33 -2.92
CA LYS A 173 3.83 4.85 -2.95
C LYS A 173 2.57 4.30 -3.60
N ASN A 174 1.40 4.87 -3.30
CA ASN A 174 0.11 4.43 -3.83
C ASN A 174 -0.03 4.56 -5.36
N PHE A 175 0.90 5.21 -6.07
CA PHE A 175 0.74 5.50 -7.51
C PHE A 175 1.04 4.33 -8.42
N TRP A 176 1.62 3.24 -7.92
CA TRP A 176 1.87 2.03 -8.71
C TRP A 176 0.57 1.50 -9.35
N SER A 177 -0.55 1.53 -8.62
CA SER A 177 -1.83 1.02 -9.12
C SER A 177 -2.43 1.96 -10.16
N LEU A 178 -2.33 3.27 -9.95
CA LEU A 178 -2.75 4.29 -10.92
C LEU A 178 -1.95 4.15 -12.21
N ALA A 179 -0.64 3.89 -12.13
CA ALA A 179 0.18 3.66 -13.31
C ALA A 179 -0.36 2.50 -14.16
N ILE A 180 -0.75 1.39 -13.53
CA ILE A 180 -1.38 0.24 -14.24
C ILE A 180 -2.72 0.64 -14.87
N GLU A 181 -3.59 1.35 -14.15
CA GLU A 181 -4.88 1.81 -14.71
C GLU A 181 -4.69 2.76 -15.91
N GLU A 182 -3.77 3.71 -15.81
CA GLU A 182 -3.56 4.71 -16.86
C GLU A 182 -2.87 4.10 -18.09
N GLN A 183 -1.96 3.13 -17.89
CA GLN A 183 -1.45 2.29 -18.98
C GLN A 183 -2.61 1.56 -19.69
N PHE A 184 -3.53 0.98 -18.92
CA PHE A 184 -4.73 0.37 -19.48
C PHE A 184 -5.60 1.39 -20.24
N TYR A 185 -5.83 2.60 -19.71
CA TYR A 185 -6.60 3.64 -20.40
C TYR A 185 -5.92 4.15 -21.67
N LEU A 186 -4.59 4.09 -21.75
CA LEU A 186 -3.83 4.44 -22.94
C LEU A 186 -3.96 3.36 -24.02
N PHE A 187 -3.68 2.11 -23.68
CA PHE A 187 -3.55 1.03 -24.66
C PHE A 187 -4.85 0.29 -24.98
N TRP A 188 -5.76 0.11 -24.02
CA TRP A 188 -6.97 -0.69 -24.22
C TRP A 188 -7.90 -0.15 -25.32
N PRO A 189 -8.14 1.17 -25.46
CA PRO A 189 -8.93 1.67 -26.58
C PRO A 189 -8.37 1.30 -27.96
N LEU A 190 -7.05 1.21 -28.10
CA LEU A 190 -6.39 0.77 -29.34
C LEU A 190 -6.56 -0.74 -29.56
N ILE A 191 -6.33 -1.52 -28.51
CA ILE A 191 -6.55 -2.98 -28.54
C ILE A 191 -8.00 -3.30 -28.87
N MET A 192 -8.95 -2.52 -28.34
CA MET A 192 -10.37 -2.69 -28.58
C MET A 192 -10.74 -2.55 -30.06
N LEU A 193 -10.10 -1.65 -30.81
CA LEU A 193 -10.30 -1.55 -32.26
C LEU A 193 -9.93 -2.86 -32.97
N VAL A 194 -8.81 -3.47 -32.57
CA VAL A 194 -8.34 -4.74 -33.11
C VAL A 194 -9.28 -5.88 -32.70
N VAL A 195 -9.69 -5.94 -31.43
CA VAL A 195 -10.62 -6.94 -30.91
C VAL A 195 -11.97 -6.87 -31.64
N LEU A 196 -12.51 -5.67 -31.84
CA LEU A 196 -13.78 -5.51 -32.55
C LEU A 196 -13.66 -5.87 -34.04
N ALA A 197 -12.53 -5.56 -34.68
CA ALA A 197 -12.28 -5.89 -36.08
C ALA A 197 -12.04 -7.39 -36.33
N LEU A 198 -11.28 -8.06 -35.46
CA LEU A 198 -10.85 -9.46 -35.67
C LEU A 198 -11.75 -10.49 -34.97
N MET A 199 -12.47 -10.10 -33.92
CA MET A 199 -13.28 -11.00 -33.11
C MET A 199 -14.74 -10.54 -33.12
N PRO A 200 -15.53 -10.85 -34.16
CA PRO A 200 -16.93 -10.43 -34.22
C PRO A 200 -17.80 -11.15 -33.16
N ASN A 201 -17.39 -12.34 -32.71
CA ASN A 201 -18.13 -13.17 -31.77
C ASN A 201 -17.78 -12.85 -30.31
N TRP A 202 -18.78 -12.64 -29.46
CA TRP A 202 -18.61 -12.41 -28.02
C TRP A 202 -17.89 -13.56 -27.30
N ARG A 203 -18.08 -14.81 -27.74
CA ARG A 203 -17.38 -15.96 -27.14
C ARG A 203 -15.88 -15.87 -27.33
N ALA A 204 -15.44 -15.39 -28.50
CA ALA A 204 -14.03 -15.18 -28.78
C ALA A 204 -13.46 -14.03 -27.94
N ARG A 205 -14.23 -12.93 -27.77
CA ARG A 205 -13.87 -11.80 -26.90
C ARG A 205 -13.77 -12.21 -25.43
N LEU A 206 -14.72 -13.02 -24.95
CA LEU A 206 -14.70 -13.57 -23.60
C LEU A 206 -13.54 -14.55 -23.42
N ALA A 207 -13.27 -15.43 -24.39
CA ALA A 207 -12.14 -16.34 -24.34
C ALA A 207 -10.81 -15.58 -24.23
N LEU A 208 -10.64 -14.48 -24.98
CA LEU A 208 -9.48 -13.58 -24.85
C LEU A 208 -9.38 -13.00 -23.44
N ALA A 209 -10.47 -12.42 -22.92
CA ALA A 209 -10.48 -11.83 -21.58
C ALA A 209 -10.16 -12.86 -20.48
N SER A 210 -10.74 -14.06 -20.57
CA SER A 210 -10.46 -15.18 -19.67
C SER A 210 -9.02 -15.66 -19.79
N ALA A 211 -8.49 -15.77 -21.01
CA ALA A 211 -7.10 -16.16 -21.23
C ALA A 211 -6.13 -15.13 -20.63
N LEU A 212 -6.38 -13.83 -20.81
CA LEU A 212 -5.58 -12.76 -20.19
C LEU A 212 -5.63 -12.83 -18.67
N ALA A 213 -6.82 -13.02 -18.10
CA ALA A 213 -6.99 -13.13 -16.65
C ALA A 213 -6.26 -14.35 -16.08
N LEU A 214 -6.47 -15.53 -16.66
CA LEU A 214 -5.84 -16.78 -16.22
C LEU A 214 -4.32 -16.77 -16.41
N THR A 215 -3.84 -16.19 -17.51
CA THR A 215 -2.39 -16.06 -17.75
C THR A 215 -1.77 -15.12 -16.72
N SER A 216 -2.39 -13.98 -16.45
CA SER A 216 -1.88 -13.00 -15.49
C SER A 216 -1.85 -13.54 -14.06
N GLY A 217 -2.96 -14.11 -13.59
CA GLY A 217 -3.05 -14.72 -12.26
C GLY A 217 -2.19 -15.99 -12.12
N GLY A 218 -2.13 -16.82 -13.17
CA GLY A 218 -1.27 -18.00 -13.22
C GLY A 218 0.21 -17.63 -13.19
N LEU A 219 0.61 -16.56 -13.88
CA LEU A 219 1.98 -16.06 -13.84
C LEU A 219 2.36 -15.53 -12.45
N MET A 220 1.45 -14.82 -11.76
CA MET A 220 1.66 -14.41 -10.38
C MET A 220 1.85 -15.61 -9.45
N MET A 221 1.01 -16.64 -9.59
CA MET A 221 1.09 -17.87 -8.80
C MET A 221 2.40 -18.64 -9.04
N VAL A 222 2.82 -18.80 -10.31
CA VAL A 222 4.03 -19.55 -10.68
C VAL A 222 5.31 -18.82 -10.28
N LEU A 223 5.33 -17.49 -10.36
CA LEU A 223 6.51 -16.70 -10.01
C LEU A 223 6.61 -16.40 -8.50
N TYR A 224 5.62 -16.79 -7.69
CA TYR A 224 5.66 -16.60 -6.25
C TYR A 224 6.76 -17.43 -5.58
N ASN A 225 7.69 -16.75 -4.91
CA ASN A 225 8.81 -17.38 -4.20
C ASN A 225 9.05 -16.81 -2.79
N GLY A 226 8.14 -15.97 -2.29
CA GLY A 226 8.23 -15.30 -0.99
C GLY A 226 9.33 -14.23 -0.86
N LYS A 227 10.22 -14.06 -1.84
CA LYS A 227 11.36 -13.12 -1.78
C LYS A 227 11.15 -11.86 -2.63
N ASN A 228 10.61 -11.98 -3.84
CA ASN A 228 10.46 -10.87 -4.79
C ASN A 228 9.01 -10.38 -4.91
N LEU A 229 8.40 -10.03 -3.79
CA LEU A 229 6.98 -9.60 -3.74
C LEU A 229 6.72 -8.33 -4.57
N THR A 230 7.66 -7.38 -4.61
CA THR A 230 7.52 -6.11 -5.35
C THR A 230 7.27 -6.33 -6.84
N THR A 231 8.07 -7.19 -7.49
CA THR A 231 7.92 -7.47 -8.93
C THR A 231 6.58 -8.13 -9.25
N LEU A 232 6.14 -9.06 -8.40
CA LEU A 232 4.85 -9.74 -8.54
C LEU A 232 3.69 -8.77 -8.35
N TYR A 233 3.76 -7.94 -7.32
CA TYR A 233 2.67 -7.06 -6.92
C TYR A 233 2.54 -5.83 -7.82
N TYR A 234 3.65 -5.24 -8.29
CA TYR A 234 3.62 -4.05 -9.16
C TYR A 234 3.65 -4.38 -10.66
N GLY A 235 3.92 -5.64 -11.02
CA GLY A 235 3.99 -6.08 -12.40
C GLY A 235 2.63 -6.01 -13.10
N THR A 236 2.53 -5.21 -14.17
CA THR A 236 1.29 -5.17 -14.98
C THR A 236 0.92 -6.55 -15.52
N HIS A 237 1.92 -7.38 -15.85
CA HIS A 237 1.74 -8.72 -16.40
C HIS A 237 1.20 -9.73 -15.37
N THR A 238 1.59 -9.61 -14.11
CA THR A 238 1.14 -10.46 -13.00
C THR A 238 -0.13 -9.95 -12.32
N HIS A 239 -0.49 -8.68 -12.50
CA HIS A 239 -1.59 -8.05 -11.77
C HIS A 239 -2.73 -7.49 -12.66
N MET A 240 -2.69 -7.67 -13.98
CA MET A 240 -3.78 -7.22 -14.87
C MET A 240 -5.03 -8.11 -14.83
N PHE A 241 -5.03 -9.23 -14.08
CA PHE A 241 -6.17 -10.14 -14.03
C PHE A 241 -7.47 -9.44 -13.61
N GLY A 242 -7.42 -8.48 -12.68
CA GLY A 242 -8.61 -7.70 -12.28
C GLY A 242 -9.21 -6.92 -13.45
N LEU A 243 -8.36 -6.22 -14.23
CA LEU A 243 -8.76 -5.51 -15.45
C LEU A 243 -9.36 -6.49 -16.47
N ALA A 244 -8.71 -7.63 -16.70
CA ALA A 244 -9.15 -8.65 -17.65
C ALA A 244 -10.50 -9.29 -17.26
N ILE A 245 -10.71 -9.56 -15.97
CA ILE A 245 -12.00 -10.03 -15.44
C ILE A 245 -13.10 -8.98 -15.68
N GLY A 246 -12.81 -7.70 -15.41
CA GLY A 246 -13.73 -6.60 -15.70
C GLY A 246 -14.09 -6.48 -17.19
N ILE A 247 -13.09 -6.62 -18.08
CA ILE A 247 -13.29 -6.67 -19.54
C ILE A 247 -14.22 -7.82 -19.93
N GLY A 248 -13.99 -9.03 -19.38
CA GLY A 248 -14.84 -10.20 -19.63
C GLY A 248 -16.29 -9.96 -19.18
N LEU A 249 -16.49 -9.36 -18.02
CA LEU A 249 -17.80 -8.96 -17.52
C LEU A 249 -18.49 -7.95 -18.45
N ALA A 250 -17.75 -6.98 -19.01
CA ALA A 250 -18.30 -6.03 -19.95
C ALA A 250 -18.76 -6.69 -21.25
N PHE A 251 -18.00 -7.66 -21.78
CA PHE A 251 -18.43 -8.43 -22.95
C PHE A 251 -19.68 -9.25 -22.68
N LEU A 252 -19.76 -9.93 -21.52
CA LEU A 252 -20.95 -10.66 -21.09
C LEU A 252 -22.18 -9.77 -20.92
N TRP A 253 -21.99 -8.53 -20.46
CA TRP A 253 -23.09 -7.60 -20.25
C TRP A 253 -23.55 -6.90 -21.53
N ALA A 254 -22.62 -6.58 -22.42
CA ALA A 254 -22.94 -5.84 -23.64
C ALA A 254 -23.62 -6.72 -24.70
N ASP A 255 -23.28 -8.01 -24.79
CA ASP A 255 -23.74 -8.84 -25.90
C ASP A 255 -25.21 -9.30 -25.75
N PRO A 256 -26.09 -9.05 -26.74
CA PRO A 256 -27.50 -9.48 -26.70
C PRO A 256 -27.66 -11.01 -26.62
N ASP A 257 -26.80 -11.77 -27.29
CA ASP A 257 -26.86 -13.24 -27.33
C ASP A 257 -26.02 -13.89 -26.21
N GLY A 258 -25.07 -13.13 -25.66
CA GLY A 258 -24.23 -13.49 -24.52
C GLY A 258 -24.86 -13.20 -23.15
N SER A 259 -26.15 -12.89 -23.09
CA SER A 259 -26.84 -12.34 -21.92
C SER A 259 -27.07 -13.37 -20.80
N VAL A 260 -26.02 -14.04 -20.32
CA VAL A 260 -26.08 -14.86 -19.09
C VAL A 260 -26.68 -14.04 -17.94
N LEU A 261 -26.37 -12.75 -17.89
CA LEU A 261 -26.92 -11.77 -16.95
C LEU A 261 -28.38 -11.37 -17.21
N ALA A 262 -28.94 -11.65 -18.39
CA ALA A 262 -30.37 -11.45 -18.66
C ALA A 262 -31.19 -12.74 -18.55
N ARG A 263 -30.56 -13.89 -18.27
CA ARG A 263 -31.26 -15.16 -18.02
C ARG A 263 -32.14 -15.07 -16.78
N GLU A 264 -33.25 -15.78 -16.79
CA GLU A 264 -34.17 -15.83 -15.65
C GLU A 264 -33.53 -16.39 -14.38
N SER A 265 -32.62 -17.35 -14.51
CA SER A 265 -31.83 -17.87 -13.39
C SER A 265 -31.02 -16.76 -12.71
N TRP A 266 -30.29 -15.94 -13.46
CA TRP A 266 -29.58 -14.80 -12.90
C TRP A 266 -30.55 -13.79 -12.28
N ARG A 267 -31.65 -13.45 -12.97
CA ARG A 267 -32.67 -12.54 -12.42
C ARG A 267 -33.20 -13.02 -11.06
N ARG A 268 -33.40 -14.33 -10.89
CA ARG A 268 -33.86 -14.94 -9.63
C ARG A 268 -32.80 -14.94 -8.53
N TYR A 269 -31.53 -15.19 -8.86
CA TYR A 269 -30.48 -15.45 -7.86
C TYR A 269 -29.43 -14.33 -7.70
N HIS A 270 -29.44 -13.28 -8.54
CA HIS A 270 -28.41 -12.23 -8.53
C HIS A 270 -28.23 -11.58 -7.16
N SER A 271 -29.32 -11.36 -6.41
CA SER A 271 -29.28 -10.76 -5.08
C SER A 271 -28.50 -11.65 -4.09
N TRP A 272 -28.82 -12.94 -4.04
CA TRP A 272 -28.12 -13.91 -3.19
C TRP A 272 -26.65 -14.04 -3.58
N CYS A 273 -26.36 -14.17 -4.88
CA CYS A 273 -24.98 -14.23 -5.37
C CYS A 273 -24.20 -12.97 -5.04
N GLY A 274 -24.81 -11.79 -5.20
CA GLY A 274 -24.19 -10.50 -4.91
C GLY A 274 -23.86 -10.31 -3.44
N TRP A 275 -24.81 -10.62 -2.54
CA TRP A 275 -24.60 -10.52 -1.09
C TRP A 275 -23.61 -11.56 -0.58
N ALA A 276 -23.66 -12.80 -1.07
CA ALA A 276 -22.69 -13.83 -0.73
C ALA A 276 -21.27 -13.43 -1.19
N ALA A 277 -21.13 -12.96 -2.43
CA ALA A 277 -19.84 -12.50 -2.96
C ALA A 277 -19.30 -11.29 -2.18
N LEU A 278 -20.17 -10.33 -1.82
CA LEU A 278 -19.79 -9.19 -1.00
C LEU A 278 -19.35 -9.62 0.40
N ALA A 279 -20.07 -10.55 1.04
CA ALA A 279 -19.72 -11.06 2.37
C ALA A 279 -18.34 -11.75 2.37
N VAL A 280 -18.08 -12.61 1.37
CA VAL A 280 -16.76 -13.27 1.24
C VAL A 280 -15.67 -12.25 0.94
N LEU A 281 -15.92 -11.28 0.06
CA LEU A 281 -14.97 -10.22 -0.25
C LEU A 281 -14.63 -9.36 0.98
N LEU A 282 -15.63 -9.01 1.80
CA LEU A 282 -15.43 -8.32 3.06
C LEU A 282 -14.62 -9.20 4.03
N GLY A 283 -14.92 -10.50 4.13
CA GLY A 283 -14.13 -11.45 4.91
C GLY A 283 -12.65 -11.44 4.52
N PHE A 284 -12.36 -11.42 3.22
CA PHE A 284 -10.98 -11.30 2.73
C PHE A 284 -10.35 -9.96 3.11
N MET A 285 -11.10 -8.85 3.01
CA MET A 285 -10.60 -7.52 3.40
C MET A 285 -10.23 -7.41 4.89
N PHE A 286 -10.84 -8.18 5.77
CA PHE A 286 -10.50 -8.20 7.20
C PHE A 286 -9.41 -9.23 7.55
N ALA A 287 -9.35 -10.37 6.85
CA ALA A 287 -8.56 -11.52 7.30
C ALA A 287 -7.32 -11.86 6.44
N MET A 288 -7.18 -11.32 5.22
CA MET A 288 -6.09 -11.72 4.32
C MET A 288 -4.89 -10.76 4.42
N PRO A 289 -3.72 -11.18 4.95
CA PRO A 289 -2.53 -10.34 4.98
C PRO A 289 -1.92 -10.20 3.58
N ASP A 290 -1.28 -9.05 3.33
CA ASP A 290 -0.60 -8.68 2.09
C ASP A 290 0.75 -9.38 1.87
N THR A 291 1.31 -9.98 2.92
CA THR A 291 2.54 -10.79 2.89
C THR A 291 2.29 -12.29 2.83
N GLY A 292 1.03 -12.74 3.01
CA GLY A 292 0.69 -14.15 3.07
C GLY A 292 0.76 -14.84 1.70
N PRO A 293 1.24 -16.10 1.61
CA PRO A 293 1.28 -16.85 0.34
C PRO A 293 -0.06 -16.91 -0.37
N TRP A 294 -1.15 -17.05 0.39
CA TRP A 294 -2.50 -17.14 -0.16
C TRP A 294 -2.90 -15.92 -0.99
N ALA A 295 -2.45 -14.72 -0.64
CA ALA A 295 -2.75 -13.51 -1.40
C ALA A 295 -2.26 -13.63 -2.86
N TYR A 296 -1.05 -14.15 -3.07
CA TYR A 296 -0.39 -14.29 -4.37
C TYR A 296 -0.70 -15.61 -5.08
N MET A 297 -1.03 -16.67 -4.34
CA MET A 297 -1.36 -17.99 -4.89
C MET A 297 -2.86 -18.13 -5.25
N GLY A 298 -3.58 -17.04 -5.44
CA GLY A 298 -4.97 -17.06 -5.95
C GLY A 298 -5.97 -16.24 -5.15
N GLY A 299 -5.63 -15.78 -3.94
CA GLY A 299 -6.49 -14.96 -3.09
C GLY A 299 -6.93 -13.65 -3.78
N MET A 300 -5.98 -12.89 -4.35
CA MET A 300 -6.30 -11.67 -5.12
C MET A 300 -7.12 -11.94 -6.39
N PHE A 301 -6.80 -13.03 -7.09
CA PHE A 301 -7.56 -13.46 -8.28
C PHE A 301 -9.02 -13.79 -7.93
N LEU A 302 -9.24 -14.53 -6.83
CA LEU A 302 -10.58 -14.84 -6.33
C LEU A 302 -11.31 -13.58 -5.85
N ALA A 303 -10.63 -12.67 -5.15
CA ALA A 303 -11.20 -11.37 -4.76
C ALA A 303 -11.69 -10.57 -5.98
N SER A 304 -10.91 -10.57 -7.08
CA SER A 304 -11.30 -9.94 -8.34
C SER A 304 -12.53 -10.60 -8.99
N LEU A 305 -12.64 -11.93 -8.95
CA LEU A 305 -13.84 -12.64 -9.41
C LEU A 305 -15.07 -12.30 -8.56
N LEU A 306 -14.92 -12.26 -7.23
CA LEU A 306 -15.99 -11.86 -6.31
C LEU A 306 -16.43 -10.42 -6.61
N ALA A 307 -15.49 -9.50 -6.82
CA ALA A 307 -15.80 -8.12 -7.22
C ALA A 307 -16.61 -8.07 -8.53
N ALA A 308 -16.29 -8.90 -9.52
CA ALA A 308 -17.04 -9.00 -10.76
C ALA A 308 -18.48 -9.50 -10.54
N VAL A 309 -18.67 -10.49 -9.66
CA VAL A 309 -20.00 -10.99 -9.27
C VAL A 309 -20.80 -9.89 -8.57
N VAL A 310 -20.17 -9.11 -7.67
CA VAL A 310 -20.84 -7.99 -7.00
C VAL A 310 -21.24 -6.93 -8.02
N ILE A 311 -20.35 -6.54 -8.95
CA ILE A 311 -20.68 -5.59 -10.04
C ILE A 311 -21.88 -6.10 -10.85
N ALA A 312 -21.85 -7.37 -11.27
CA ALA A 312 -22.93 -7.99 -12.04
C ALA A 312 -24.28 -7.96 -11.29
N ALA A 313 -24.26 -8.18 -9.97
CA ALA A 313 -25.44 -8.13 -9.13
C ALA A 313 -25.91 -6.69 -8.89
N THR A 314 -25.01 -5.72 -8.78
CA THR A 314 -25.32 -4.29 -8.59
C THR A 314 -26.03 -3.70 -9.81
N ILE A 315 -25.62 -4.08 -11.02
CA ILE A 315 -26.22 -3.56 -12.27
C ILE A 315 -27.51 -4.29 -12.67
N ALA A 316 -27.90 -5.34 -11.95
CA ALA A 316 -29.12 -6.09 -12.25
C ALA A 316 -30.39 -5.23 -12.00
N PRO A 317 -31.43 -5.37 -12.83
CA PRO A 317 -32.68 -4.63 -12.64
C PRO A 317 -33.31 -4.92 -11.27
N GLY A 318 -33.64 -3.86 -10.52
CA GLY A 318 -34.24 -3.97 -9.19
C GLY A 318 -33.25 -4.34 -8.07
N SER A 319 -31.94 -4.29 -8.33
CA SER A 319 -30.91 -4.65 -7.34
C SER A 319 -30.91 -3.72 -6.12
N VAL A 320 -31.05 -4.33 -4.92
CA VAL A 320 -30.88 -3.63 -3.64
C VAL A 320 -29.45 -3.13 -3.46
N LEU A 321 -28.45 -3.90 -3.90
CA LEU A 321 -27.04 -3.47 -3.89
C LEU A 321 -26.84 -2.22 -4.76
N GLY A 322 -27.51 -2.16 -5.91
CA GLY A 322 -27.55 -0.97 -6.75
C GLY A 322 -28.14 0.25 -6.04
N LEU A 323 -29.26 0.07 -5.33
CA LEU A 323 -29.91 1.14 -4.57
C LEU A 323 -29.05 1.65 -3.40
N ILE A 324 -28.42 0.75 -2.64
CA ILE A 324 -27.51 1.11 -1.55
C ILE A 324 -26.31 1.89 -2.11
N GLY A 325 -25.70 1.38 -3.20
CA GLY A 325 -24.57 2.05 -3.84
C GLY A 325 -24.89 3.42 -4.42
N ASP A 326 -26.17 3.68 -4.70
CA ASP A 326 -26.69 4.99 -5.12
C ASP A 326 -26.98 5.94 -3.95
N SER A 327 -26.82 5.55 -2.69
CA SER A 327 -27.04 6.43 -1.53
C SER A 327 -26.17 7.69 -1.59
N CYS A 328 -26.64 8.78 -0.98
CA CYS A 328 -25.96 10.08 -1.07
C CYS A 328 -24.51 10.02 -0.55
N ALA A 329 -24.29 9.35 0.58
CA ALA A 329 -22.97 9.22 1.19
C ALA A 329 -22.01 8.41 0.30
N LEU A 330 -22.41 7.21 -0.13
CA LEU A 330 -21.58 6.36 -0.97
C LEU A 330 -21.30 7.01 -2.34
N ARG A 331 -22.28 7.70 -2.92
CA ARG A 331 -22.08 8.45 -4.16
C ARG A 331 -21.09 9.60 -3.97
N TRP A 332 -21.15 10.32 -2.84
CA TRP A 332 -20.20 11.39 -2.54
C TRP A 332 -18.76 10.85 -2.51
N ILE A 333 -18.52 9.76 -1.78
CA ILE A 333 -17.21 9.11 -1.69
C ILE A 333 -16.80 8.56 -3.06
N GLY A 334 -17.66 7.79 -3.72
CA GLY A 334 -17.38 7.11 -4.99
C GLY A 334 -17.01 8.06 -6.11
N THR A 335 -17.71 9.19 -6.22
CA THR A 335 -17.39 10.22 -7.23
C THR A 335 -16.06 10.93 -7.00
N ARG A 336 -15.53 10.88 -5.76
CA ARG A 336 -14.27 11.49 -5.32
C ARG A 336 -13.16 10.48 -5.03
N SER A 337 -13.44 9.19 -5.26
CA SER A 337 -12.50 8.09 -4.99
C SER A 337 -11.09 8.35 -5.52
N TYR A 338 -10.96 8.90 -6.74
CA TYR A 338 -9.67 9.28 -7.30
C TYR A 338 -8.93 10.32 -6.44
N GLY A 339 -9.57 11.43 -6.08
CA GLY A 339 -8.96 12.46 -5.24
C GLY A 339 -8.63 11.94 -3.83
N LEU A 340 -9.55 11.20 -3.21
CA LEU A 340 -9.31 10.57 -1.91
C LEU A 340 -8.10 9.62 -1.97
N TYR A 341 -8.01 8.80 -3.02
CA TYR A 341 -6.89 7.90 -3.25
C TYR A 341 -5.58 8.66 -3.48
N LEU A 342 -5.58 9.78 -4.20
CA LEU A 342 -4.38 10.61 -4.39
C LEU A 342 -3.86 11.22 -3.10
N TRP A 343 -4.75 11.85 -2.32
CA TRP A 343 -4.37 12.70 -1.19
C TRP A 343 -4.11 11.94 0.11
N HIS A 344 -4.80 10.80 0.36
CA HIS A 344 -4.74 10.14 1.67
C HIS A 344 -3.32 9.73 2.07
N TRP A 345 -2.57 9.10 1.16
CA TRP A 345 -1.28 8.52 1.48
C TRP A 345 -0.20 9.57 1.76
N PRO A 346 0.08 10.55 0.88
CA PRO A 346 1.05 11.60 1.18
C PRO A 346 0.73 12.37 2.47
N ILE A 347 -0.55 12.65 2.74
CA ILE A 347 -0.97 13.37 3.95
C ILE A 347 -0.72 12.50 5.19
N LEU A 348 -1.03 11.20 5.17
CA LEU A 348 -0.77 10.29 6.27
C LEU A 348 0.73 10.17 6.58
N VAL A 349 1.56 10.06 5.54
CA VAL A 349 3.03 9.97 5.66
C VAL A 349 3.59 11.27 6.23
N MET A 350 3.24 12.42 5.66
CA MET A 350 3.71 13.73 6.15
C MET A 350 3.26 13.98 7.59
N ALA A 351 2.02 13.62 7.95
CA ALA A 351 1.52 13.75 9.31
C ALA A 351 2.25 12.83 10.30
N ALA A 352 2.63 11.62 9.88
CA ALA A 352 3.38 10.68 10.72
C ALA A 352 4.80 11.20 11.04
N VAL A 353 5.46 11.82 10.05
CA VAL A 353 6.78 12.41 10.25
C VAL A 353 6.71 13.73 11.04
N ALA A 354 5.71 14.57 10.79
CA ALA A 354 5.56 15.84 11.48
C ALA A 354 5.14 15.68 12.95
N PHE A 355 4.35 14.64 13.26
CA PHE A 355 3.82 14.37 14.60
C PHE A 355 4.00 12.88 14.92
N PRO A 356 5.20 12.47 15.37
CA PRO A 356 5.44 11.10 15.81
C PRO A 356 4.50 10.73 16.96
N THR A 357 3.88 9.55 16.86
CA THR A 357 2.92 9.06 17.86
C THR A 357 3.06 7.57 17.99
N ALA A 358 2.90 7.04 19.20
CA ALA A 358 2.99 5.60 19.43
C ALA A 358 1.89 4.83 18.69
N PHE A 359 2.25 3.74 18.02
CA PHE A 359 1.27 2.86 17.36
C PHE A 359 0.22 2.35 18.35
N GLY A 360 -1.04 2.29 17.91
CA GLY A 360 -2.17 1.88 18.76
C GLY A 360 -2.63 2.89 19.82
N SER A 361 -1.90 4.00 20.03
CA SER A 361 -2.30 5.03 20.99
C SER A 361 -3.49 5.87 20.51
N LEU A 362 -4.18 6.52 21.47
CA LEU A 362 -5.22 7.51 21.16
C LEU A 362 -4.65 8.67 20.32
N ALA A 363 -3.41 9.11 20.60
CA ALA A 363 -2.75 10.15 19.83
C ALA A 363 -2.56 9.76 18.36
N TYR A 364 -2.14 8.51 18.10
CA TYR A 364 -2.03 7.98 16.74
C TYR A 364 -3.39 7.97 16.02
N ALA A 365 -4.46 7.55 16.71
CA ALA A 365 -5.81 7.55 16.16
C ALA A 365 -6.28 8.98 15.82
N LEU A 366 -6.10 9.94 16.75
CA LEU A 366 -6.46 11.34 16.54
C LEU A 366 -5.68 11.99 15.40
N ARG A 367 -4.36 11.77 15.33
CA ARG A 367 -3.50 12.22 14.23
C ARG A 367 -4.01 11.69 12.88
N SER A 368 -4.33 10.40 12.82
CA SER A 368 -4.79 9.76 11.58
C SER A 368 -6.18 10.24 11.17
N LEU A 369 -7.10 10.46 12.12
CA LEU A 369 -8.42 11.04 11.86
C LEU A 369 -8.32 12.50 11.38
N LEU A 370 -7.40 13.29 11.94
CA LEU A 370 -7.13 14.65 11.46
C LEU A 370 -6.56 14.64 10.03
N ALA A 371 -5.62 13.74 9.75
CA ALA A 371 -5.07 13.55 8.40
C ALA A 371 -6.15 13.14 7.39
N LEU A 372 -7.10 12.29 7.79
CA LEU A 372 -8.26 11.92 6.98
C LEU A 372 -9.22 13.09 6.74
N ALA A 373 -9.50 13.87 7.78
CA ALA A 373 -10.34 15.06 7.67
C ALA A 373 -9.70 16.10 6.72
N LEU A 374 -8.38 16.30 6.83
CA LEU A 374 -7.62 17.15 5.92
C LEU A 374 -7.64 16.61 4.48
N THR A 375 -7.47 15.30 4.30
CA THR A 375 -7.60 14.61 3.00
C THR A 375 -8.96 14.88 2.38
N ALA A 376 -10.05 14.69 3.12
CA ALA A 376 -11.41 14.92 2.65
C ALA A 376 -11.66 16.40 2.30
N ALA A 377 -11.15 17.33 3.12
CA ALA A 377 -11.27 18.77 2.88
C ALA A 377 -10.52 19.20 1.61
N ILE A 378 -9.26 18.79 1.45
CA ILE A 378 -8.44 19.10 0.26
C ILE A 378 -9.05 18.44 -0.98
N CYS A 379 -9.48 17.18 -0.87
CA CYS A 379 -10.17 16.48 -1.96
C CYS A 379 -11.44 17.23 -2.38
N GLU A 380 -12.26 17.72 -1.44
CA GLU A 380 -13.47 18.47 -1.78
C GLU A 380 -13.15 19.79 -2.48
N MET A 381 -12.13 20.51 -1.99
CA MET A 381 -11.67 21.76 -2.60
C MET A 381 -11.13 21.53 -4.02
N SER A 382 -10.25 20.54 -4.20
CA SER A 382 -9.74 20.11 -5.50
C SER A 382 -10.89 19.74 -6.44
N TYR A 383 -11.82 18.90 -5.98
CA TYR A 383 -12.92 18.42 -6.79
C TYR A 383 -13.84 19.54 -7.28
N ARG A 384 -14.18 20.50 -6.40
CA ARG A 384 -15.10 21.61 -6.72
C ARG A 384 -14.45 22.71 -7.56
N TYR A 385 -13.25 23.13 -7.18
CA TYR A 385 -12.65 24.36 -7.71
C TYR A 385 -11.60 24.13 -8.79
N LEU A 386 -11.04 22.92 -8.90
CA LEU A 386 -10.04 22.60 -9.90
C LEU A 386 -10.56 21.55 -10.90
N GLU A 387 -10.96 20.38 -10.42
CA GLU A 387 -11.30 19.25 -11.27
C GLU A 387 -12.62 19.46 -12.03
N THR A 388 -13.69 19.87 -11.34
CA THR A 388 -15.01 20.03 -11.97
C THR A 388 -15.02 21.11 -13.06
N PRO A 389 -14.41 22.30 -12.87
CA PRO A 389 -14.29 23.30 -13.92
C PRO A 389 -13.55 22.76 -15.15
N VAL A 390 -12.39 22.11 -14.98
CA VAL A 390 -11.60 21.55 -16.08
C VAL A 390 -12.33 20.41 -16.78
N ARG A 391 -13.03 19.56 -16.03
CA ARG A 391 -13.85 18.46 -16.55
C ARG A 391 -15.00 18.96 -17.42
N ARG A 392 -15.69 20.03 -17.00
CA ARG A 392 -16.87 20.57 -17.70
C ARG A 392 -16.52 21.50 -18.86
N HIS A 393 -15.59 22.43 -18.66
CA HIS A 393 -15.31 23.49 -19.64
C HIS A 393 -14.05 23.21 -20.48
N GLY A 394 -13.21 22.27 -20.05
CA GLY A 394 -11.93 21.97 -20.68
C GLY A 394 -10.80 22.89 -20.22
N ILE A 395 -9.56 22.42 -20.39
CA ILE A 395 -8.35 23.06 -19.88
C ILE A 395 -8.20 24.51 -20.36
N ARG A 396 -8.45 24.77 -21.65
CA ARG A 396 -8.31 26.11 -22.24
C ARG A 396 -9.29 27.12 -21.63
N ALA A 397 -10.57 26.76 -21.55
CA ALA A 397 -11.60 27.64 -21.00
C ALA A 397 -11.37 27.90 -19.50
N SER A 398 -11.01 26.87 -18.73
CA SER A 398 -10.65 27.03 -17.32
C SER A 398 -9.40 27.89 -17.13
N GLY A 399 -8.40 27.76 -18.01
CA GLY A 399 -7.20 28.60 -17.99
C GLY A 399 -7.49 30.07 -18.31
N MET A 400 -8.32 30.35 -19.32
CA MET A 400 -8.75 31.71 -19.63
C MET A 400 -9.54 32.34 -18.47
N TRP A 401 -10.45 31.57 -17.86
CA TRP A 401 -11.18 32.01 -16.68
C TRP A 401 -10.24 32.32 -15.50
N ALA A 402 -9.27 31.44 -15.23
CA ALA A 402 -8.27 31.67 -14.18
C ALA A 402 -7.44 32.93 -14.49
N TYR A 403 -6.99 33.12 -15.73
CA TYR A 403 -6.27 34.31 -16.16
C TYR A 403 -7.09 35.60 -15.95
N ASP A 404 -8.37 35.60 -16.31
CA ASP A 404 -9.26 36.73 -16.08
C ASP A 404 -9.43 37.04 -14.58
N VAL A 405 -9.56 36.03 -13.73
CA VAL A 405 -9.62 36.20 -12.27
C VAL A 405 -8.34 36.82 -11.72
N VAL A 406 -7.17 36.35 -12.18
CA VAL A 406 -5.85 36.90 -11.82
C VAL A 406 -5.73 38.36 -12.26
N ARG A 407 -6.17 38.69 -13.48
CA ARG A 407 -6.09 40.06 -14.01
C ARG A 407 -7.00 41.02 -13.25
N ARG A 408 -8.21 40.59 -12.88
CA ARG A 408 -9.28 41.46 -12.37
C ARG A 408 -9.34 41.58 -10.84
N SER A 409 -8.73 40.67 -10.08
CA SER A 409 -8.87 40.64 -8.62
C SER A 409 -7.53 40.56 -7.89
N VAL A 410 -7.42 41.23 -6.73
CA VAL A 410 -6.25 41.13 -5.85
C VAL A 410 -6.08 39.69 -5.36
N ALA A 411 -7.18 39.04 -4.96
CA ALA A 411 -7.19 37.64 -4.54
C ALA A 411 -6.64 36.70 -5.62
N GLY A 412 -7.01 36.92 -6.89
CA GLY A 412 -6.47 36.18 -8.03
C GLY A 412 -4.96 36.38 -8.21
N LYS A 413 -4.46 37.63 -8.08
CA LYS A 413 -3.02 37.90 -8.12
C LYS A 413 -2.27 37.18 -7.00
N VAL A 414 -2.77 37.24 -5.77
CA VAL A 414 -2.18 36.53 -4.62
C VAL A 414 -2.18 35.02 -4.88
N ALA A 415 -3.30 34.44 -5.32
CA ALA A 415 -3.40 33.02 -5.64
C ALA A 415 -2.40 32.60 -6.73
N SER A 416 -2.23 33.41 -7.78
CA SER A 416 -1.21 33.14 -8.81
C SER A 416 0.22 33.21 -8.28
N GLY A 417 0.50 34.15 -7.36
CA GLY A 417 1.79 34.25 -6.68
C GLY A 417 2.07 33.02 -5.81
N VAL A 418 1.07 32.52 -5.09
CA VAL A 418 1.16 31.28 -4.29
C VAL A 418 1.46 30.08 -5.19
N VAL A 419 0.77 29.94 -6.33
CA VAL A 419 1.03 28.84 -7.27
C VAL A 419 2.42 28.95 -7.89
N ALA A 420 2.86 30.15 -8.26
CA ALA A 420 4.21 30.37 -8.78
C ALA A 420 5.28 30.04 -7.74
N ALA A 421 5.09 30.47 -6.48
CA ALA A 421 5.97 30.11 -5.37
C ALA A 421 5.99 28.60 -5.15
N ALA A 422 4.83 27.93 -5.13
CA ALA A 422 4.74 26.48 -4.98
C ALA A 422 5.49 25.75 -6.11
N LEU A 423 5.41 26.23 -7.35
CA LEU A 423 6.17 25.71 -8.48
C LEU A 423 7.68 25.87 -8.27
N VAL A 424 8.14 27.06 -7.88
CA VAL A 424 9.56 27.32 -7.61
C VAL A 424 10.06 26.44 -6.46
N VAL A 425 9.33 26.36 -5.35
CA VAL A 425 9.71 25.53 -4.20
C VAL A 425 9.69 24.05 -4.57
N THR A 426 8.76 23.61 -5.42
CA THR A 426 8.74 22.24 -5.96
C THR A 426 10.02 21.97 -6.74
N LEU A 427 10.41 22.86 -7.67
CA LEU A 427 11.65 22.72 -8.44
C LEU A 427 12.89 22.71 -7.54
N VAL A 428 12.94 23.61 -6.55
CA VAL A 428 14.01 23.62 -5.54
C VAL A 428 14.04 22.30 -4.78
N GLY A 429 12.89 21.82 -4.29
CA GLY A 429 12.75 20.55 -3.59
C GLY A 429 13.26 19.36 -4.40
N LEU A 430 12.95 19.32 -5.70
CA LEU A 430 13.50 18.31 -6.61
C LEU A 430 15.02 18.42 -6.77
N ILE A 431 15.59 19.63 -6.80
CA ILE A 431 17.04 19.86 -6.93
C ILE A 431 17.78 19.50 -5.64
N VAL A 432 17.28 19.93 -4.48
CA VAL A 432 17.95 19.76 -3.17
C VAL A 432 17.63 18.44 -2.48
N ALA A 433 16.77 17.61 -3.09
CA ALA A 433 16.40 16.30 -2.58
C ALA A 433 17.65 15.46 -2.27
N PRO A 434 17.79 14.94 -1.03
CA PRO A 434 18.92 14.11 -0.66
C PRO A 434 18.87 12.75 -1.36
N ALA A 435 20.04 12.16 -1.58
CA ALA A 435 20.16 10.83 -2.20
C ALA A 435 19.90 9.69 -1.21
N LYS A 436 20.21 9.89 0.08
CA LYS A 436 20.07 8.92 1.17
C LYS A 436 19.37 9.58 2.36
N SER A 437 18.60 8.81 3.13
CA SER A 437 18.01 9.26 4.39
C SER A 437 19.07 9.45 5.48
N GLN A 438 18.74 10.19 6.54
CA GLN A 438 19.60 10.28 7.72
C GLN A 438 19.78 8.91 8.39
N THR A 439 18.72 8.10 8.44
CA THR A 439 18.80 6.71 8.95
C THR A 439 19.84 5.91 8.18
N GLN A 440 19.79 5.94 6.85
CA GLN A 440 20.74 5.19 6.02
C GLN A 440 22.18 5.66 6.25
N LEU A 441 22.42 6.97 6.25
CA LEU A 441 23.75 7.54 6.47
C LEU A 441 24.31 7.15 7.85
N MET A 442 23.46 7.13 8.87
CA MET A 442 23.85 6.71 10.22
C MET A 442 24.23 5.23 10.27
N ILE A 443 23.38 4.35 9.71
CA ILE A 443 23.64 2.90 9.67
C ILE A 443 24.94 2.60 8.93
N GLU A 444 25.11 3.13 7.71
CA GLU A 444 26.32 2.91 6.91
C GLU A 444 27.58 3.38 7.64
N ARG A 445 27.51 4.53 8.33
CA ARG A 445 28.63 5.05 9.13
C ARG A 445 28.97 4.12 10.29
N HIS A 446 27.98 3.62 11.00
CA HIS A 446 28.20 2.76 12.16
C HIS A 446 28.74 1.38 11.75
N GLU A 447 28.29 0.81 10.64
CA GLU A 447 28.84 -0.44 10.09
C GLU A 447 30.30 -0.29 9.64
N GLY A 448 30.64 0.84 9.01
CA GLY A 448 32.03 1.16 8.66
C GLY A 448 32.95 1.17 9.88
N LEU A 449 32.51 1.78 10.99
CA LEU A 449 33.26 1.76 12.25
C LEU A 449 33.37 0.37 12.87
N THR A 450 32.43 -0.55 12.63
CA THR A 450 32.46 -1.91 13.18
C THR A 450 33.41 -2.82 12.40
N SER A 451 33.45 -2.65 11.08
CA SER A 451 34.36 -3.38 10.20
C SER A 451 35.83 -2.96 10.36
N GLU A 452 36.08 -1.72 10.80
CA GLU A 452 37.43 -1.28 11.20
C GLU A 452 37.83 -1.78 12.60
N SER A 453 36.89 -1.90 13.55
CA SER A 453 37.17 -2.41 14.91
C SER A 453 37.27 -3.94 14.99
N VAL A 454 36.66 -4.65 14.04
CA VAL A 454 36.70 -6.11 13.90
C VAL A 454 37.33 -6.38 12.54
N GLY A 455 38.67 -6.43 12.48
CA GLY A 455 39.43 -6.53 11.23
C GLY A 455 38.82 -7.50 10.20
N GLU A 456 38.80 -7.06 8.93
CA GLU A 456 38.38 -7.78 7.72
C GLU A 456 38.30 -9.31 7.86
N SER A 457 37.16 -9.85 8.30
CA SER A 457 36.99 -11.32 8.32
C SER A 457 35.53 -11.80 8.43
N VAL A 458 34.57 -11.04 7.87
CA VAL A 458 33.16 -11.48 7.73
C VAL A 458 32.82 -11.82 6.25
N GLY A 459 33.83 -11.89 5.38
CA GLY A 459 33.69 -12.41 4.02
C GLY A 459 34.12 -13.87 3.96
N GLY A 460 33.17 -14.79 4.04
CA GLY A 460 33.41 -16.21 3.80
C GLY A 460 32.10 -16.98 3.79
N ASP A 461 31.70 -17.45 2.61
CA ASP A 461 30.63 -18.42 2.42
C ASP A 461 30.88 -19.64 3.33
N ALA A 462 30.00 -19.83 4.31
CA ALA A 462 29.89 -21.07 5.07
C ALA A 462 28.59 -21.75 4.65
N SER A 463 28.55 -22.24 3.41
CA SER A 463 27.49 -23.10 2.91
C SER A 463 28.07 -24.50 2.66
N SER A 464 28.37 -25.24 3.73
CA SER A 464 28.40 -26.71 3.79
C SER A 464 29.21 -27.14 5.02
N GLU A 465 28.56 -27.29 6.18
CA GLU A 465 29.01 -28.19 7.27
C GLU A 465 28.08 -28.21 8.50
N THR A 466 26.88 -27.62 8.45
CA THR A 466 26.02 -27.45 9.64
C THR A 466 24.88 -28.47 9.81
N GLU A 467 24.83 -29.54 9.01
CA GLU A 467 23.74 -30.54 9.12
C GLU A 467 23.99 -31.60 10.20
N GLU A 468 25.25 -31.88 10.60
CA GLU A 468 25.53 -32.96 11.55
C GLU A 468 25.42 -32.55 13.03
N SER A 469 25.46 -31.25 13.34
CA SER A 469 25.27 -30.75 14.72
C SER A 469 23.81 -30.43 15.06
N ALA A 470 22.91 -30.34 14.07
CA ALA A 470 21.52 -29.92 14.27
C ALA A 470 20.63 -31.02 14.88
N ALA A 471 20.97 -32.30 14.66
CA ALA A 471 20.22 -33.43 15.21
C ALA A 471 20.46 -33.67 16.71
N ALA A 472 21.55 -33.14 17.28
CA ALA A 472 21.86 -33.28 18.71
C ALA A 472 21.15 -32.24 19.60
N ALA A 473 20.70 -31.12 19.04
CA ALA A 473 20.05 -30.04 19.78
C ALA A 473 18.54 -30.24 19.99
N GLU A 474 17.90 -31.20 19.30
CA GLU A 474 16.45 -31.46 19.42
C GLU A 474 16.02 -32.09 20.76
N SER A 475 16.95 -32.42 21.67
CA SER A 475 16.66 -33.13 22.92
C SER A 475 17.11 -32.40 24.21
N ALA A 476 17.71 -31.21 24.14
CA ALA A 476 18.11 -30.47 25.34
C ALA A 476 16.96 -29.54 25.77
N ARG A 477 16.27 -29.90 26.86
CA ARG A 477 15.30 -29.03 27.52
C ARG A 477 16.03 -27.76 27.99
N ALA A 478 15.50 -26.57 27.72
CA ALA A 478 16.05 -25.31 28.22
C ALA A 478 16.31 -25.43 29.73
N PRO A 479 17.48 -25.01 30.23
CA PRO A 479 17.82 -25.16 31.64
C PRO A 479 16.87 -24.29 32.48
N ALA A 480 15.96 -24.98 33.18
CA ALA A 480 15.01 -24.34 34.09
C ALA A 480 15.67 -23.77 35.36
N GLU A 481 16.90 -24.20 35.65
CA GLU A 481 17.69 -23.77 36.81
C GLU A 481 18.93 -22.98 36.36
N LEU A 482 19.38 -22.04 37.19
CA LEU A 482 20.60 -21.27 36.91
C LEU A 482 21.82 -22.20 36.89
N SER A 483 22.72 -22.00 35.93
CA SER A 483 24.00 -22.70 35.93
C SER A 483 24.80 -22.38 37.20
N PRO A 484 25.39 -23.41 37.86
CA PRO A 484 26.36 -23.21 38.93
C PRO A 484 27.52 -22.29 38.52
N ASP A 485 27.93 -22.36 37.26
CA ASP A 485 29.11 -21.67 36.72
C ASP A 485 28.83 -20.23 36.24
N LEU A 486 27.56 -19.82 36.16
CA LEU A 486 27.17 -18.45 35.78
C LEU A 486 27.70 -17.41 36.78
N ASP A 487 28.58 -16.50 36.36
CA ASP A 487 28.99 -15.38 37.21
C ASP A 487 27.91 -14.28 37.25
N ALA A 488 27.19 -14.20 38.37
CA ALA A 488 26.15 -13.20 38.61
C ALA A 488 26.70 -11.80 38.99
N SER A 489 28.01 -11.65 39.16
CA SER A 489 28.65 -10.34 39.41
C SER A 489 28.45 -9.39 38.24
N MET A 490 28.49 -8.07 38.49
CA MET A 490 28.22 -7.10 37.44
C MET A 490 29.34 -7.05 36.38
N PRO A 491 29.01 -7.15 35.08
CA PRO A 491 29.75 -6.63 33.94
C PRO A 491 30.95 -5.73 34.17
N LYS A 492 32.19 -6.06 33.74
CA LYS A 492 33.00 -4.97 33.17
C LYS A 492 32.49 -4.71 31.76
N TRP A 493 32.43 -3.45 31.32
CA TRP A 493 31.87 -3.12 30.01
C TRP A 493 32.52 -3.85 28.82
N PRO A 494 33.85 -4.09 28.79
CA PRO A 494 34.46 -4.93 27.75
C PRO A 494 34.05 -6.41 27.77
N GLU A 495 33.42 -6.88 28.86
CA GLU A 495 32.86 -8.22 28.96
C GLU A 495 31.40 -8.29 28.48
N VAL A 496 30.84 -7.17 28.02
CA VAL A 496 29.50 -7.07 27.42
C VAL A 496 29.62 -7.07 25.90
N THR A 497 28.75 -7.79 25.22
CA THR A 497 28.69 -7.81 23.75
C THR A 497 27.27 -7.60 23.27
N ALA A 498 27.04 -6.62 22.39
CA ALA A 498 25.77 -6.50 21.69
C ALA A 498 25.81 -7.24 20.36
N ILE A 499 24.84 -8.12 20.16
CA ILE A 499 24.62 -8.86 18.92
C ILE A 499 23.24 -8.51 18.36
N GLY A 500 23.14 -8.30 17.05
CA GLY A 500 21.86 -7.91 16.50
C GLY A 500 21.85 -7.42 15.07
N ASP A 501 20.69 -6.92 14.68
CA ASP A 501 20.43 -6.34 13.37
C ASP A 501 20.66 -4.83 13.36
N SER A 502 19.92 -4.11 12.51
CA SER A 502 20.04 -2.67 12.36
C SER A 502 19.72 -1.86 13.61
N MET A 503 18.96 -2.37 14.57
CA MET A 503 18.71 -1.63 15.81
C MET A 503 19.96 -1.49 16.66
N VAL A 504 20.78 -2.55 16.72
CA VAL A 504 22.09 -2.51 17.41
C VAL A 504 23.05 -1.60 16.66
N VAL A 505 23.10 -1.71 15.33
CA VAL A 505 23.93 -0.83 14.49
C VAL A 505 23.54 0.64 14.66
N ALA A 506 22.25 0.95 14.57
CA ALA A 506 21.72 2.31 14.73
C ALA A 506 22.03 2.89 16.11
N SER A 507 21.94 2.06 17.16
CA SER A 507 22.12 2.49 18.55
C SER A 507 23.57 2.38 19.04
N LYS A 508 24.53 1.98 18.18
CA LYS A 508 25.92 1.69 18.54
C LYS A 508 26.57 2.81 19.35
N THR A 509 26.45 4.06 18.92
CA THR A 509 27.07 5.20 19.62
C THR A 509 26.51 5.42 21.02
N GLY A 510 25.22 5.16 21.22
CA GLY A 510 24.60 5.29 22.53
C GLY A 510 24.92 4.12 23.45
N LEU A 511 25.01 2.90 22.90
CA LEU A 511 25.49 1.72 23.62
C LEU A 511 26.93 1.91 24.10
N GLU A 512 27.83 2.35 23.22
CA GLU A 512 29.23 2.61 23.56
C GLU A 512 29.38 3.77 24.56
N HIS A 513 28.51 4.79 24.47
CA HIS A 513 28.49 5.87 25.45
C HIS A 513 28.08 5.39 26.85
N ALA A 514 27.06 4.52 26.93
CA ALA A 514 26.56 3.98 28.19
C ALA A 514 27.50 2.92 28.80
N MET A 515 28.12 2.10 27.96
CA MET A 515 28.99 0.97 28.31
C MET A 515 30.30 1.02 27.50
N PRO A 516 31.27 1.89 27.88
CA PRO A 516 32.48 2.09 27.09
C PRO A 516 33.36 0.83 26.97
N GLY A 517 33.79 0.53 25.74
CA GLY A 517 34.67 -0.60 25.41
C GLY A 517 33.94 -1.93 25.18
N MET A 518 32.61 -1.93 25.08
CA MET A 518 31.83 -3.14 24.83
C MET A 518 32.03 -3.69 23.41
N GLY A 519 31.80 -4.99 23.22
CA GLY A 519 31.87 -5.66 21.92
C GLY A 519 30.61 -5.47 21.08
N PHE A 520 30.76 -5.51 19.75
CA PHE A 520 29.65 -5.46 18.80
C PHE A 520 29.76 -6.55 17.72
N VAL A 521 28.71 -7.35 17.57
CA VAL A 521 28.55 -8.34 16.49
C VAL A 521 27.20 -8.08 15.82
N ALA A 522 27.14 -7.05 14.98
CA ALA A 522 25.90 -6.62 14.36
C ALA A 522 26.09 -6.15 12.91
N ARG A 523 25.08 -6.41 12.07
CA ARG A 523 24.96 -5.93 10.69
C ARG A 523 23.50 -5.60 10.40
N SER A 524 23.27 -4.56 9.63
CA SER A 524 21.98 -3.90 9.49
C SER A 524 20.91 -4.78 8.86
N ASN A 525 21.29 -5.66 7.95
CA ASN A 525 20.38 -6.53 7.21
C ASN A 525 20.15 -7.92 7.83
N LEU A 526 20.70 -8.22 9.01
CA LEU A 526 20.57 -9.55 9.62
C LEU A 526 19.13 -9.85 10.06
N LYS A 527 18.81 -11.14 10.06
CA LYS A 527 17.53 -11.70 10.54
C LYS A 527 17.80 -12.84 11.51
N TRP A 528 16.76 -13.31 12.19
CA TRP A 528 16.86 -14.50 13.04
C TRP A 528 17.42 -15.73 12.32
N SER A 529 17.09 -15.92 11.04
CA SER A 529 17.65 -17.01 10.21
C SER A 529 19.17 -16.95 10.01
N ASP A 530 19.77 -15.78 10.17
CA ASP A 530 21.21 -15.57 9.99
C ASP A 530 21.95 -15.61 11.35
N ALA A 531 21.22 -15.42 12.46
CA ALA A 531 21.77 -15.13 13.77
C ALA A 531 22.66 -16.26 14.31
N LEU A 532 22.24 -17.53 14.17
CA LEU A 532 22.99 -18.67 14.68
C LEU A 532 24.40 -18.77 14.05
N GLY A 533 24.51 -18.60 12.73
CA GLY A 533 25.79 -18.65 12.04
C GLY A 533 26.73 -17.51 12.46
N VAL A 534 26.18 -16.32 12.66
CA VAL A 534 26.93 -15.15 13.16
C VAL A 534 27.43 -15.38 14.59
N VAL A 535 26.58 -15.91 15.47
CA VAL A 535 26.91 -16.19 16.87
C VAL A 535 27.99 -17.26 16.99
N ASN A 536 27.86 -18.38 16.27
CA ASN A 536 28.86 -19.46 16.31
C ASN A 536 30.24 -18.99 15.85
N ASN A 537 30.30 -18.18 14.78
CA ASN A 537 31.56 -17.61 14.30
C ASN A 537 32.18 -16.65 15.35
N ALA A 538 31.36 -15.79 15.97
CA ALA A 538 31.83 -14.87 16.99
C ALA A 538 32.29 -15.60 18.28
N LEU A 539 31.60 -16.65 18.70
CA LEU A 539 32.02 -17.52 19.80
C LEU A 539 33.37 -18.17 19.52
N ALA A 540 33.56 -18.73 18.32
CA ALA A 540 34.81 -19.37 17.91
C ALA A 540 36.00 -18.39 17.91
N LYS A 541 35.76 -17.10 17.68
CA LYS A 541 36.76 -16.03 17.73
C LYS A 541 36.95 -15.42 19.13
N GLY A 542 36.22 -15.89 20.14
CA GLY A 542 36.25 -15.30 21.49
C GLY A 542 35.70 -13.87 21.55
N ALA A 543 34.89 -13.47 20.57
CA ALA A 543 34.35 -12.11 20.43
C ALA A 543 33.07 -11.86 21.23
N ILE A 544 32.54 -12.88 21.92
CA ILE A 544 31.35 -12.79 22.76
C ILE A 544 31.76 -12.87 24.24
N GLY A 545 31.47 -11.79 24.96
CA GLY A 545 31.74 -11.66 26.39
C GLY A 545 30.80 -12.50 27.26
N ARG A 546 30.84 -12.25 28.58
CA ARG A 546 30.05 -12.98 29.57
C ARG A 546 28.61 -12.46 29.71
N ALA A 547 28.35 -11.26 29.23
CA ALA A 547 27.01 -10.69 29.13
C ALA A 547 26.70 -10.31 27.68
N VAL A 548 25.51 -10.66 27.19
CA VAL A 548 25.15 -10.53 25.79
C VAL A 548 23.81 -9.82 25.65
N ILE A 549 23.78 -8.74 24.86
CA ILE A 549 22.55 -8.06 24.46
C ILE A 549 22.16 -8.62 23.09
N VAL A 550 20.98 -9.22 22.98
CA VAL A 550 20.48 -9.86 21.76
C VAL A 550 19.27 -9.07 21.25
N HIS A 551 19.43 -8.41 20.11
CA HIS A 551 18.34 -7.67 19.47
C HIS A 551 18.29 -7.96 17.97
N TYR A 552 17.46 -8.94 17.61
CA TYR A 552 17.16 -9.34 16.23
C TYR A 552 15.65 -9.34 16.00
N GLY A 553 15.25 -9.12 14.76
CA GLY A 553 13.87 -9.27 14.31
C GLY A 553 13.23 -7.99 13.81
N THR A 554 13.94 -6.86 13.88
CA THR A 554 13.47 -5.60 13.28
C THR A 554 13.16 -5.76 11.79
N ASN A 555 13.94 -6.59 11.08
CA ASN A 555 13.86 -6.76 9.64
C ASN A 555 12.83 -7.78 9.15
N ALA A 556 12.41 -8.73 10.00
CA ALA A 556 11.59 -9.87 9.56
C ALA A 556 10.74 -10.53 10.67
N GLY A 557 10.64 -9.90 11.84
CA GLY A 557 10.00 -10.50 13.01
C GLY A 557 10.71 -11.76 13.50
N VAL A 558 9.98 -12.61 14.22
CA VAL A 558 10.40 -13.94 14.64
C VAL A 558 9.61 -14.96 13.83
N PRO A 559 10.13 -15.48 12.71
CA PRO A 559 9.39 -16.42 11.88
C PRO A 559 9.21 -17.79 12.54
N ASP A 560 10.12 -18.17 13.43
CA ASP A 560 10.08 -19.42 14.18
C ASP A 560 10.81 -19.23 15.52
N GLU A 561 10.15 -19.53 16.63
CA GLU A 561 10.74 -19.48 17.98
C GLU A 561 11.97 -20.39 18.13
N ARG A 562 12.07 -21.46 17.32
CA ARG A 562 13.24 -22.37 17.34
C ARG A 562 14.54 -21.67 16.98
N GLU A 563 14.48 -20.65 16.12
CA GLU A 563 15.67 -19.87 15.75
C GLU A 563 16.18 -19.04 16.94
N VAL A 564 15.27 -18.53 17.78
CA VAL A 564 15.62 -17.83 19.02
C VAL A 564 16.28 -18.77 20.01
N ARG A 565 15.68 -19.95 20.24
CA ARG A 565 16.22 -20.98 21.16
C ARG A 565 17.62 -21.42 20.76
N LYS A 566 17.85 -21.76 19.49
CA LYS A 566 19.18 -22.15 18.97
C LYS A 566 20.26 -21.12 19.28
N VAL A 567 19.95 -19.83 19.18
CA VAL A 567 20.89 -18.75 19.50
C VAL A 567 21.19 -18.70 21.00
N ILE A 568 20.17 -18.76 21.85
CA ILE A 568 20.35 -18.74 23.31
C ILE A 568 21.12 -19.99 23.77
N ASP A 569 20.79 -21.17 23.23
CA ASP A 569 21.49 -22.43 23.51
C ASP A 569 22.98 -22.34 23.12
N ALA A 570 23.28 -21.74 21.96
CA ALA A 570 24.66 -21.53 21.52
C ALA A 570 25.44 -20.57 22.43
N LEU A 571 24.79 -19.53 22.96
CA LEU A 571 25.40 -18.63 23.95
C LEU A 571 25.67 -19.34 25.28
N GLY A 572 24.93 -20.41 25.58
CA GLY A 572 25.13 -21.26 26.75
C GLY A 572 24.56 -20.69 28.05
N PRO A 573 24.50 -21.52 29.11
CA PRO A 573 23.84 -21.16 30.35
C PRO A 573 24.71 -20.31 31.30
N ASP A 574 26.00 -20.17 31.01
CA ASP A 574 26.98 -19.47 31.87
C ASP A 574 27.12 -17.98 31.53
N ARG A 575 26.30 -17.47 30.61
CA ARG A 575 26.26 -16.05 30.22
C ARG A 575 24.97 -15.39 30.65
N MET A 576 25.05 -14.12 31.04
CA MET A 576 23.86 -13.27 31.20
C MET A 576 23.35 -12.84 29.82
N VAL A 577 22.09 -13.09 29.51
CA VAL A 577 21.51 -12.73 28.21
C VAL A 577 20.38 -11.73 28.39
N LEU A 578 20.50 -10.55 27.77
CA LEU A 578 19.41 -9.59 27.64
C LEU A 578 18.76 -9.79 26.27
N LEU A 579 17.54 -10.31 26.23
CA LEU A 579 16.76 -10.46 25.01
C LEU A 579 15.85 -9.23 24.83
N VAL A 580 15.99 -8.50 23.73
CA VAL A 580 15.29 -7.22 23.54
C VAL A 580 14.09 -7.40 22.59
N ASN A 581 12.91 -6.91 23.00
CA ASN A 581 11.72 -6.95 22.16
C ASN A 581 11.66 -5.77 21.15
N LEU A 582 10.73 -5.84 20.19
CA LEU A 582 10.75 -5.03 18.97
C LEU A 582 9.73 -3.88 19.01
N TYR A 583 10.05 -2.80 18.31
CA TYR A 583 9.14 -1.69 18.04
C TYR A 583 9.24 -1.23 16.58
N SER A 584 8.15 -1.30 15.81
CA SER A 584 8.01 -0.69 14.48
C SER A 584 6.55 -0.65 14.05
N ALA A 585 6.27 -0.06 12.88
CA ALA A 585 4.94 -0.07 12.26
C ALA A 585 4.51 -1.43 11.67
N SER A 586 5.40 -2.44 11.69
CA SER A 586 5.17 -3.71 11.00
C SER A 586 4.11 -4.57 11.68
N THR A 587 3.32 -5.29 10.89
CA THR A 587 2.21 -6.13 11.38
C THR A 587 2.68 -7.35 12.19
N PHE A 588 3.91 -7.81 11.99
CA PHE A 588 4.48 -8.96 12.71
C PHE A 588 4.96 -8.65 14.13
N ILE A 589 5.01 -7.38 14.55
CA ILE A 589 5.65 -6.99 15.82
C ILE A 589 4.95 -7.62 17.03
N GLY A 590 3.61 -7.68 17.04
CA GLY A 590 2.86 -8.27 18.14
C GLY A 590 3.18 -9.75 18.35
N GLU A 591 3.17 -10.53 17.28
CA GLU A 591 3.49 -11.96 17.31
C GLU A 591 4.96 -12.19 17.67
N ALA A 592 5.88 -11.44 17.05
CA ALA A 592 7.31 -11.51 17.33
C ALA A 592 7.62 -11.24 18.82
N ASN A 593 7.03 -10.20 19.41
CA ASN A 593 7.24 -9.87 20.82
C ASN A 593 6.67 -10.93 21.76
N ALA A 594 5.53 -11.54 21.42
CA ALA A 594 4.97 -12.64 22.18
C ALA A 594 5.90 -13.88 22.16
N SER A 595 6.46 -14.20 20.99
CA SER A 595 7.46 -15.27 20.84
C SER A 595 8.74 -15.00 21.65
N LEU A 596 9.26 -13.76 21.61
CA LEU A 596 10.45 -13.39 22.39
C LEU A 596 10.20 -13.48 23.89
N ALA A 597 9.04 -13.01 24.38
CA ALA A 597 8.67 -13.11 25.78
C ALA A 597 8.56 -14.57 26.24
N LYS A 598 7.87 -15.41 25.46
CA LYS A 598 7.74 -16.83 25.75
C LYS A 598 9.10 -17.54 25.83
N VAL A 599 10.01 -17.26 24.90
CA VAL A 599 11.35 -17.87 24.92
C VAL A 599 12.17 -17.34 26.09
N ALA A 600 12.09 -16.05 26.43
CA ALA A 600 12.80 -15.51 27.60
C ALA A 600 12.40 -16.21 28.90
N ASP A 601 11.11 -16.53 29.08
CA ASP A 601 10.60 -17.22 30.26
C ASP A 601 11.09 -18.68 30.40
N GLU A 602 11.63 -19.27 29.33
CA GLU A 602 12.13 -20.65 29.32
C GLU A 602 13.55 -20.79 29.89
N TYR A 603 14.33 -19.70 30.01
CA TYR A 603 15.74 -19.73 30.37
C TYR A 603 16.04 -18.90 31.62
N ALA A 604 16.65 -19.52 32.64
CA ALA A 604 16.94 -18.86 33.91
C ALA A 604 17.98 -17.72 33.81
N ASN A 605 18.85 -17.77 32.79
CA ASN A 605 19.92 -16.80 32.53
C ASN A 605 19.55 -15.76 31.44
N VAL A 606 18.27 -15.67 31.06
CA VAL A 606 17.75 -14.67 30.12
C VAL A 606 16.82 -13.68 30.82
N MET A 607 16.94 -12.38 30.50
CA MET A 607 15.98 -11.34 30.87
C MET A 607 15.43 -10.68 29.61
N LEU A 608 14.10 -10.58 29.51
CA LEU A 608 13.46 -9.78 28.47
C LEU A 608 13.56 -8.28 28.80
N VAL A 609 14.10 -7.49 27.88
CA VAL A 609 14.13 -6.02 27.98
C VAL A 609 13.01 -5.43 27.11
N ASP A 610 12.14 -4.63 27.73
CA ASP A 610 10.95 -4.08 27.09
C ASP A 610 11.23 -2.76 26.37
N TRP A 611 11.97 -2.83 25.27
CA TRP A 611 12.16 -1.72 24.34
C TRP A 611 10.84 -1.26 23.71
N HIS A 612 9.89 -2.17 23.49
CA HIS A 612 8.58 -1.86 22.92
C HIS A 612 7.83 -0.81 23.74
N ALA A 613 7.69 -1.02 25.04
CA ALA A 613 7.05 -0.06 25.92
C ALA A 613 7.86 1.25 26.02
N ALA A 614 9.19 1.16 26.11
CA ALA A 614 10.06 2.32 26.24
C ALA A 614 10.01 3.24 25.01
N ALA A 615 10.02 2.66 23.79
CA ALA A 615 9.89 3.38 22.53
C ALA A 615 8.46 3.92 22.33
N ALA A 616 7.43 3.14 22.71
CA ALA A 616 6.03 3.60 22.65
C ALA A 616 5.79 4.82 23.56
N ALA A 617 6.44 4.90 24.71
CA ALA A 617 6.35 6.06 25.59
C ALA A 617 7.08 7.29 25.03
N ASN A 618 8.04 7.10 24.11
CA ASN A 618 8.93 8.14 23.62
C ASN A 618 9.10 8.09 22.08
N PRO A 619 8.02 8.24 21.28
CA PRO A 619 8.07 8.10 19.82
C PRO A 619 9.01 9.11 19.15
N ASP A 620 9.26 10.26 19.79
CA ASP A 620 10.15 11.33 19.30
C ASP A 620 11.63 10.93 19.32
N LEU A 621 11.97 9.84 20.02
CA LEU A 621 13.32 9.28 20.05
C LEU A 621 13.65 8.43 18.82
N LEU A 622 12.69 8.23 17.91
CA LEU A 622 12.86 7.45 16.69
C LEU A 622 13.09 8.37 15.48
N GLN A 623 13.67 7.82 14.43
CA GLN A 623 13.81 8.49 13.14
C GLN A 623 12.50 8.47 12.35
N VAL A 624 12.52 9.06 11.16
CA VAL A 624 11.35 9.19 10.28
C VAL A 624 10.73 7.86 9.83
N ASP A 625 11.45 6.75 9.97
CA ASP A 625 10.95 5.39 9.73
C ASP A 625 10.22 4.78 10.94
N ALA A 626 10.11 5.53 12.04
CA ALA A 626 9.48 5.13 13.29
C ALA A 626 9.96 3.78 13.83
N THR A 627 11.22 3.43 13.55
CA THR A 627 11.85 2.16 13.93
C THR A 627 13.22 2.40 14.52
N HIS A 628 14.11 3.06 13.76
CA HIS A 628 15.49 3.27 14.20
C HIS A 628 15.60 4.45 15.15
N THR A 629 16.58 4.39 16.05
CA THR A 629 16.82 5.44 17.03
C THR A 629 17.40 6.71 16.38
N SER A 630 16.94 7.87 16.87
CA SER A 630 17.65 9.14 16.69
C SER A 630 18.91 9.17 17.58
N ILE A 631 19.71 10.22 17.51
CA ILE A 631 20.90 10.36 18.39
C ILE A 631 20.49 10.32 19.87
N ALA A 632 19.45 11.06 20.25
CA ALA A 632 18.93 11.03 21.61
C ALA A 632 18.34 9.66 21.96
N GLY A 633 17.66 9.02 21.01
CA GLY A 633 17.12 7.68 21.17
C GLY A 633 18.20 6.61 21.35
N ALA A 634 19.34 6.73 20.68
CA ALA A 634 20.45 5.80 20.82
C ALA A 634 21.02 5.85 22.25
N ASN A 635 21.19 7.06 22.81
CA ASN A 635 21.64 7.23 24.19
C ASN A 635 20.62 6.66 25.19
N PHE A 636 19.33 6.91 24.95
CA PHE A 636 18.25 6.36 25.76
C PHE A 636 18.23 4.82 25.71
N TYR A 637 18.33 4.24 24.52
CA TYR A 637 18.43 2.79 24.31
C TYR A 637 19.64 2.20 25.04
N GLY A 638 20.82 2.84 24.94
CA GLY A 638 22.04 2.40 25.63
C GLY A 638 21.89 2.41 27.15
N ASN A 639 21.32 3.47 27.73
CA ASN A 639 21.05 3.56 29.16
C ASN A 639 20.04 2.49 29.62
N LEU A 640 18.99 2.24 28.84
CA LEU A 640 18.02 1.18 29.13
C LEU A 640 18.68 -0.20 29.21
N MET A 641 19.58 -0.52 28.27
CA MET A 641 20.32 -1.79 28.30
C MET A 641 21.23 -1.89 29.52
N LYS A 642 21.94 -0.80 29.84
CA LYS A 642 22.80 -0.72 31.02
C LYS A 642 22.02 -0.96 32.32
N GLU A 643 20.93 -0.22 32.52
CA GLU A 643 20.08 -0.34 33.71
C GLU A 643 19.45 -1.73 33.83
N SER A 644 19.05 -2.32 32.69
CA SER A 644 18.52 -3.69 32.63
C SER A 644 19.58 -4.72 33.03
N LEU A 645 20.84 -4.53 32.60
CA LEU A 645 21.94 -5.42 32.96
C LEU A 645 22.28 -5.33 34.45
N GLU A 646 22.30 -4.12 35.01
CA GLU A 646 22.51 -3.87 36.44
C GLU A 646 21.41 -4.53 37.29
N LYS A 647 20.15 -4.35 36.88
CA LYS A 647 18.99 -5.02 37.50
C LYS A 647 19.12 -6.53 37.41
N PHE A 648 19.47 -7.07 36.24
CA PHE A 648 19.56 -8.51 36.05
C PHE A 648 20.67 -9.15 36.88
N SER A 649 21.83 -8.50 36.97
CA SER A 649 22.93 -8.95 37.84
C SER A 649 22.48 -9.04 39.30
N ALA A 650 21.74 -8.04 39.79
CA ALA A 650 21.20 -8.06 41.14
C ALA A 650 20.19 -9.20 41.37
N GLU A 651 19.28 -9.44 40.42
CA GLU A 651 18.31 -10.54 40.50
C GLU A 651 18.98 -11.92 40.48
N LEU A 652 20.00 -12.13 39.63
CA LEU A 652 20.72 -13.40 39.55
C LEU A 652 21.53 -13.67 40.84
N LYS A 653 22.11 -12.63 41.46
CA LYS A 653 22.78 -12.79 42.77
C LYS A 653 21.82 -13.28 43.83
N LEU A 654 20.65 -12.66 43.94
CA LEU A 654 19.62 -13.08 44.89
C LEU A 654 19.15 -14.52 44.62
N LYS A 655 19.00 -14.91 43.35
CA LYS A 655 18.64 -16.29 42.98
C LYS A 655 19.73 -17.31 43.30
N LYS A 656 21.01 -16.92 43.33
CA LYS A 656 22.12 -17.80 43.74
C LYS A 656 22.29 -17.91 45.26
N GLU A 657 21.78 -16.93 46.00
CA GLU A 657 21.83 -16.89 47.47
C GLU A 657 20.62 -17.57 48.14
N ALA A 658 19.49 -17.70 47.42
CA ALA A 658 18.27 -18.39 47.84
C ALA A 658 18.34 -19.90 47.58
#